data_AF-A0A6M0S8S4-F1
#
_entry.id   AF-A0A6M0S8S4-F1
#
_cell.length_a   1.000
_cell.length_b   1.000
_cell.length_c   1.000
_cell.angle_alpha   90.00
_cell.angle_beta   90.00
_cell.angle_gamma   90.00
#
_symmetry.space_group_name_H-M   'P 1'
#
loop_
_entity.id
_entity.type
_entity.pdbx_description
1 polymer ?
#
loop_
_entity_poly.entity_id
_entity_poly.type
_entity_poly.pdbx_seq_one_letter_code
_entity_poly.pdbx_strand_id
1 'polypeptide(L)'
;MVNESHGFSIRPVIHYPSGVQAGKTYLMTIDLLPEESFKWHSEEEEHPIYCQVDSDVFNTNPVDETVVVLHRFGGSYGEIGILVTAPLQGIEGQLSVTLINRWGVPIKRIFLGTIPIYSGLVDSPIETEIHVTTSQVKPQNIESRDEVDELVEKIRTKISSDIYERCGTMRVLDMVQPIGINDIYIRVNILEKLSGSRQIDLNELPDISNQENFDRLPLGQNEIERVSGLEAVERYDKLMILSKPGAGKTMFMKKLAILCSRREFQNHRVPVFITLKEFSEAEEQPRLQDFIAKQWKVFCGVEDTKSLEVLLRKGHVLVLLDGLDEVQANHHNHVVHEIKVFTQTFRTCQFVITCRIAARKYTFEHFAEVEIADFSQEQIAEFSMKWFSTYQSPEKGHLFIKFLKKNPPVQELATNPIILTLLCLVFGESGDFPANRSELYSESLSILLKKWDAKRMIERGQVYKHLSLKRKEDLLGLLAFQTFERGDYFFNQNVAEQLIFDYIRQLPEAKDDQETLQLNSEAVLKSIEAQHGLLVERARRIYSFSHRTFQEYFVARRIVTCSTKQIHTELSNLVSRITQKRYREIFLLTVELLPDADELLLLMKKQIDSLISNSASLQALLSWVCKKAENTDTNGQYKPSVIRAFYLALSNMTFKDLINKLAPSLSVSLDSNALTSSPDYGDSSLSLNQGSNFEDTNNLKLDLELTQILAHASSHELARIELAHFSSLNEELQQELQTLNSQLPHSNEQNIQEWWDLSGNDWIKSLRSVMIYYRNIGHDWEFTADEIEQLHNYQNANMLLIDCLNCDCYVTRSTRQKLKETLLLPVAEIENPPVD
;
A
#
# COMPACT_ATOMS: atom_id res chain seq x y z
N MET A 1 -28.60 16.87 20.30
CA MET A 1 -27.95 16.84 21.62
C MET A 1 -28.99 17.28 22.65
N VAL A 2 -29.62 16.32 23.32
CA VAL A 2 -30.51 16.59 24.47
C VAL A 2 -29.61 16.67 25.70
N ASN A 3 -29.80 17.71 26.52
CA ASN A 3 -29.12 17.90 27.80
C ASN A 3 -29.40 16.70 28.74
N GLU A 4 -28.48 15.75 28.86
CA GLU A 4 -28.46 14.73 29.93
C GLU A 4 -27.97 15.32 31.27
N SER A 5 -28.38 16.55 31.60
CA SER A 5 -27.90 17.27 32.79
C SER A 5 -28.75 17.04 34.05
N HIS A 6 -29.58 16.00 34.10
CA HIS A 6 -30.29 15.54 35.31
C HIS A 6 -30.04 14.02 35.44
N GLY A 7 -28.89 13.59 35.97
CA GLY A 7 -28.53 13.76 37.37
C GLY A 7 -29.08 12.55 38.14
N PHE A 8 -28.38 11.41 38.07
CA PHE A 8 -28.73 10.22 38.87
C PHE A 8 -28.96 10.66 40.33
N SER A 9 -30.10 10.32 40.92
CA SER A 9 -30.37 10.56 42.35
C SER A 9 -29.51 9.58 43.17
N ILE A 10 -28.24 9.93 43.34
CA ILE A 10 -27.24 9.12 44.04
C ILE A 10 -26.69 9.85 45.27
N ARG A 11 -26.53 9.09 46.34
CA ARG A 11 -25.96 9.47 47.61
C ARG A 11 -24.52 8.94 47.72
N PRO A 12 -23.52 9.83 47.76
CA PRO A 12 -22.15 9.42 48.01
C PRO A 12 -21.97 8.99 49.47
N VAL A 13 -21.29 7.86 49.68
CA VAL A 13 -20.82 7.37 50.98
C VAL A 13 -19.32 7.49 50.99
N ILE A 14 -18.79 8.36 51.85
CA ILE A 14 -17.37 8.70 51.87
C ILE A 14 -16.82 8.42 53.27
N HIS A 15 -15.85 7.52 53.37
CA HIS A 15 -15.10 7.28 54.59
C HIS A 15 -13.77 8.02 54.52
N TYR A 16 -13.52 8.91 55.48
CA TYR A 16 -12.31 9.73 55.54
C TYR A 16 -11.94 10.00 57.01
N PRO A 17 -10.66 10.25 57.32
CA PRO A 17 -10.23 10.48 58.70
C PRO A 17 -10.78 11.81 59.24
N SER A 18 -11.34 11.80 60.45
CA SER A 18 -11.80 13.01 61.15
C SER A 18 -10.66 13.85 61.75
N GLY A 19 -9.41 13.39 61.64
CA GLY A 19 -8.18 14.05 62.10
C GLY A 19 -6.96 13.19 61.78
N VAL A 20 -5.83 13.82 61.45
CA VAL A 20 -4.65 13.13 60.90
C VAL A 20 -3.36 13.56 61.60
N GLN A 21 -2.36 12.67 61.65
CA GLN A 21 -1.03 12.99 62.17
C GLN A 21 -0.11 13.46 61.03
N ALA A 22 0.70 14.48 61.31
CA ALA A 22 1.64 15.02 60.32
C ALA A 22 2.55 13.91 59.74
N GLY A 23 2.67 13.88 58.41
CA GLY A 23 3.50 12.92 57.67
C GLY A 23 2.94 11.50 57.52
N LYS A 24 1.71 11.21 57.99
CA LYS A 24 1.07 9.90 57.81
C LYS A 24 0.10 9.85 56.64
N THR A 25 -0.07 8.66 56.07
CA THR A 25 -1.00 8.37 54.97
C THR A 25 -2.20 7.58 55.49
N TYR A 26 -3.40 7.96 55.05
CA TYR A 26 -4.69 7.37 55.42
C TYR A 26 -5.44 6.93 54.18
N LEU A 27 -6.17 5.83 54.26
CA LEU A 27 -7.06 5.39 53.18
C LEU A 27 -8.43 6.07 53.33
N MET A 28 -8.84 6.78 52.28
CA MET A 28 -10.16 7.33 52.07
C MET A 28 -10.90 6.44 51.08
N THR A 29 -12.16 6.08 51.36
CA THR A 29 -12.98 5.33 50.41
C THR A 29 -14.21 6.12 49.99
N ILE A 30 -14.60 5.98 48.72
CA ILE A 30 -15.76 6.66 48.12
C ILE A 30 -16.61 5.61 47.42
N ASP A 31 -17.89 5.58 47.77
CA ASP A 31 -18.90 4.73 47.15
C ASP A 31 -20.15 5.55 46.80
N LEU A 32 -21.00 5.03 45.91
CA LEU A 32 -22.24 5.68 45.46
C LEU A 32 -23.44 4.75 45.67
N LEU A 33 -24.37 5.16 46.53
CA LEU A 33 -25.62 4.45 46.77
C LEU A 33 -26.79 5.15 46.07
N PRO A 34 -27.78 4.42 45.52
CA PRO A 34 -29.00 5.02 44.99
C PRO A 34 -29.84 5.66 46.11
N GLU A 35 -30.43 6.83 45.85
CA GLU A 35 -31.44 7.44 46.73
C GLU A 35 -32.81 6.75 46.54
N GLU A 36 -33.73 6.88 47.51
CA GLU A 36 -35.06 6.21 47.46
C GLU A 36 -35.88 6.52 46.20
N SER A 37 -35.58 7.62 45.51
CA SER A 37 -36.21 8.04 44.25
C SER A 37 -35.42 7.70 42.98
N PHE A 38 -34.39 6.84 43.06
CA PHE A 38 -33.51 6.51 41.94
C PHE A 38 -34.27 5.93 40.74
N LYS A 39 -34.10 6.55 39.57
CA LYS A 39 -34.59 6.07 38.28
C LYS A 39 -33.43 5.98 37.30
N TRP A 40 -33.36 4.86 36.56
CA TRP A 40 -32.34 4.66 35.55
C TRP A 40 -32.70 5.42 34.28
N HIS A 41 -31.79 6.30 33.84
CA HIS A 41 -31.99 7.18 32.69
C HIS A 41 -30.97 6.94 31.56
N SER A 42 -30.10 5.93 31.68
CA SER A 42 -29.09 5.56 30.68
C SER A 42 -29.59 4.42 29.79
N GLU A 43 -29.26 4.44 28.49
CA GLU A 43 -29.54 3.32 27.56
C GLU A 43 -28.64 2.09 27.85
N GLU A 44 -27.47 2.31 28.44
CA GLU A 44 -26.54 1.27 28.86
C GLU A 44 -26.92 0.69 30.25
N GLU A 45 -26.59 -0.58 30.52
CA GLU A 45 -26.88 -1.25 31.80
C GLU A 45 -25.96 -0.80 32.95
N GLU A 46 -24.82 -0.22 32.59
CA GLU A 46 -23.76 0.26 33.48
C GLU A 46 -23.45 1.73 33.17
N HIS A 47 -23.18 2.52 34.21
CA HIS A 47 -22.86 3.94 34.04
C HIS A 47 -21.65 4.33 34.91
N PRO A 48 -20.49 4.66 34.31
CA PRO A 48 -19.31 5.05 35.06
C PRO A 48 -19.43 6.49 35.59
N ILE A 49 -19.16 6.68 36.88
CA ILE A 49 -19.01 7.99 37.51
C ILE A 49 -17.59 8.12 38.04
N TYR A 50 -16.89 9.14 37.55
CA TYR A 50 -15.52 9.41 37.95
C TYR A 50 -15.51 10.29 39.20
N CYS A 51 -14.57 10.04 40.09
CA CYS A 51 -14.37 10.81 41.31
C CYS A 51 -13.03 11.51 41.25
N GLN A 52 -13.03 12.82 41.48
CA GLN A 52 -11.83 13.62 41.69
C GLN A 52 -11.82 14.11 43.13
N VAL A 53 -10.69 13.92 43.83
CA VAL A 53 -10.50 14.46 45.19
C VAL A 53 -9.54 15.62 45.10
N ASP A 54 -10.00 16.78 45.55
CA ASP A 54 -9.22 18.01 45.60
C ASP A 54 -8.91 18.35 47.07
N SER A 55 -7.69 18.81 47.30
CA SER A 55 -7.21 19.25 48.61
C SER A 55 -6.39 20.52 48.49
N ASP A 56 -6.39 21.33 49.54
CA ASP A 56 -5.52 22.51 49.67
C ASP A 56 -4.14 22.17 50.25
N VAL A 57 -4.04 21.17 51.14
CA VAL A 57 -2.80 20.82 51.85
C VAL A 57 -2.45 19.34 51.86
N PHE A 58 -3.40 18.44 51.57
CA PHE A 58 -3.16 16.99 51.54
C PHE A 58 -2.70 16.52 50.15
N ASN A 59 -1.76 15.57 50.12
CA ASN A 59 -1.42 14.89 48.86
C ASN A 59 -2.31 13.66 48.70
N THR A 60 -3.06 13.59 47.60
CA THR A 60 -4.03 12.52 47.33
C THR A 60 -3.56 11.66 46.15
N ASN A 61 -3.35 10.37 46.39
CA ASN A 61 -2.99 9.39 45.37
C ASN A 61 -4.07 8.30 45.29
N PRO A 62 -4.70 8.06 44.13
CA PRO A 62 -5.66 6.97 44.02
C PRO A 62 -4.95 5.61 44.13
N VAL A 63 -5.63 4.62 44.72
CA VAL A 63 -5.12 3.24 44.84
C VAL A 63 -5.29 2.51 43.52
N ASP A 64 -6.43 2.70 42.86
CA ASP A 64 -6.83 2.12 41.56
C ASP A 64 -7.54 3.18 40.69
N GLU A 65 -8.24 2.79 39.63
CA GLU A 65 -9.05 3.73 38.82
C GLU A 65 -10.10 4.45 39.68
N THR A 66 -10.21 5.79 39.58
CA THR A 66 -11.17 6.58 40.37
C THR A 66 -12.56 6.60 39.74
N VAL A 67 -13.06 5.44 39.34
CA VAL A 67 -14.38 5.28 38.73
C VAL A 67 -15.26 4.36 39.57
N VAL A 68 -16.47 4.83 39.88
CA VAL A 68 -17.53 4.03 40.50
C VAL A 68 -18.55 3.73 39.42
N VAL A 69 -18.70 2.45 39.06
CA VAL A 69 -19.66 2.04 38.04
C VAL A 69 -21.01 1.74 38.70
N LEU A 70 -22.03 2.52 38.35
CA LEU A 70 -23.41 2.29 38.77
C LEU A 70 -24.07 1.24 37.89
N HIS A 71 -24.97 0.45 38.48
CA HIS A 71 -25.73 -0.57 37.76
C HIS A 71 -27.24 -0.26 37.73
N ARG A 72 -27.92 -0.65 36.64
CA ARG A 72 -29.36 -0.38 36.43
C ARG A 72 -30.29 -0.93 37.50
N PHE A 73 -29.88 -1.97 38.22
CA PHE A 73 -30.67 -2.57 39.31
C PHE A 73 -30.43 -1.91 40.68
N GLY A 74 -29.65 -0.82 40.73
CA GLY A 74 -29.28 -0.11 41.96
C GLY A 74 -28.01 -0.66 42.59
N GLY A 75 -27.13 0.24 43.03
CA GLY A 75 -25.82 -0.07 43.62
C GLY A 75 -24.64 0.26 42.68
N SER A 76 -23.43 0.07 43.22
CA SER A 76 -22.14 0.28 42.56
C SER A 76 -21.31 -1.01 42.56
N TYR A 77 -20.36 -1.13 41.63
CA TYR A 77 -19.39 -2.23 41.60
C TYR A 77 -18.21 -2.04 42.56
N GLY A 78 -18.48 -1.61 43.79
CA GLY A 78 -17.49 -1.42 44.86
C GLY A 78 -17.05 0.02 45.07
N GLU A 79 -16.39 0.24 46.22
CA GLU A 79 -15.85 1.55 46.62
C GLU A 79 -14.45 1.78 46.02
N ILE A 80 -14.13 3.03 45.67
CA ILE A 80 -12.78 3.40 45.25
C ILE A 80 -11.94 3.80 46.45
N GLY A 81 -10.65 3.43 46.44
CA GLY A 81 -9.68 3.79 47.48
C GLY A 81 -8.76 4.93 47.05
N ILE A 82 -8.55 5.91 47.94
CA ILE A 82 -7.65 7.05 47.73
C ILE A 82 -6.78 7.24 48.96
N LEU A 83 -5.46 7.23 48.77
CA LEU A 83 -4.49 7.50 49.83
C LEU A 83 -4.33 9.00 50.02
N VAL A 84 -4.69 9.50 51.20
CA VAL A 84 -4.58 10.89 51.61
C VAL A 84 -3.39 11.02 52.58
N THR A 85 -2.37 11.76 52.18
CA THR A 85 -1.14 11.95 52.97
C THR A 85 -1.11 13.35 53.59
N ALA A 86 -0.98 13.38 54.91
CA ALA A 86 -0.85 14.61 55.69
C ALA A 86 0.54 15.25 55.50
N PRO A 87 0.61 16.58 55.31
CA PRO A 87 1.89 17.29 55.21
C PRO A 87 2.67 17.18 56.53
N LEU A 88 3.99 17.39 56.47
CA LEU A 88 4.87 17.36 57.65
C LEU A 88 4.66 18.56 58.59
N GLN A 89 4.04 19.63 58.10
CA GLN A 89 3.71 20.86 58.85
C GLN A 89 2.33 21.36 58.41
N GLY A 90 1.49 21.77 59.37
CA GLY A 90 0.13 22.27 59.12
C GLY A 90 -0.76 22.10 60.36
N ILE A 91 -1.78 22.95 60.52
CA ILE A 91 -2.71 22.92 61.66
C ILE A 91 -4.06 22.29 61.24
N GLU A 92 -4.50 22.53 60.00
CA GLU A 92 -5.74 22.01 59.43
C GLU A 92 -5.69 21.99 57.89
N GLY A 93 -6.58 21.21 57.26
CA GLY A 93 -6.71 21.12 55.80
C GLY A 93 -8.12 20.76 55.36
N GLN A 94 -8.47 21.04 54.10
CA GLN A 94 -9.78 20.75 53.53
C GLN A 94 -9.71 19.66 52.45
N LEU A 95 -10.76 18.85 52.38
CA LEU A 95 -10.97 17.88 51.30
C LEU A 95 -12.33 18.12 50.64
N SER A 96 -12.35 18.07 49.31
CA SER A 96 -13.57 18.05 48.52
C SER A 96 -13.54 16.93 47.49
N VAL A 97 -14.69 16.31 47.25
CA VAL A 97 -14.87 15.27 46.23
C VAL A 97 -15.78 15.80 45.15
N THR A 98 -15.33 15.75 43.90
CA THR A 98 -16.11 16.12 42.72
C THR A 98 -16.44 14.85 41.94
N LEU A 99 -17.73 14.56 41.79
CA LEU A 99 -18.24 13.52 40.90
C LEU A 99 -18.33 14.09 39.47
N ILE A 100 -17.84 13.33 38.50
CA ILE A 100 -17.66 13.76 37.11
C ILE A 100 -18.25 12.69 36.20
N ASN A 101 -18.98 13.09 35.16
CA ASN A 101 -19.50 12.15 34.16
C ASN A 101 -18.42 11.73 33.15
N ARG A 102 -18.75 10.79 32.25
CA ARG A 102 -17.85 10.29 31.19
C ARG A 102 -17.32 11.36 30.21
N TRP A 103 -17.92 12.55 30.19
CA TRP A 103 -17.50 13.67 29.34
C TRP A 103 -16.67 14.71 30.10
N GLY A 104 -16.28 14.44 31.35
CA GLY A 104 -15.48 15.36 32.15
C GLY A 104 -16.28 16.50 32.80
N VAL A 105 -17.62 16.44 32.75
CA VAL A 105 -18.49 17.49 33.33
C VAL A 105 -18.81 17.16 34.80
N PRO A 106 -18.57 18.09 35.75
CA PRO A 106 -18.92 17.90 37.15
C PRO A 106 -20.43 17.72 37.37
N ILE A 107 -20.81 16.64 38.03
CA ILE A 107 -22.18 16.31 38.41
C ILE A 107 -22.51 16.91 39.79
N LYS A 108 -21.61 16.70 40.77
CA LYS A 108 -21.82 17.11 42.17
C LYS A 108 -20.48 17.26 42.87
N ARG A 109 -20.31 18.34 43.64
CA ARG A 109 -19.15 18.57 44.50
C ARG A 109 -19.56 18.50 45.97
N ILE A 110 -18.79 17.77 46.77
CA ILE A 110 -19.05 17.46 48.18
C ILE A 110 -17.87 17.97 48.99
N PHE A 111 -18.13 18.82 49.97
CA PHE A 111 -17.11 19.30 50.90
C PHE A 111 -17.14 18.46 52.18
N LEU A 112 -16.00 17.88 52.56
CA LEU A 112 -15.88 16.95 53.69
C LEU A 112 -15.53 17.65 55.02
N GLY A 113 -15.49 18.99 55.01
CA GLY A 113 -15.14 19.80 56.17
C GLY A 113 -13.64 19.92 56.39
N THR A 114 -13.27 20.61 57.47
CA THR A 114 -11.88 20.88 57.84
C THR A 114 -11.34 19.77 58.74
N ILE A 115 -10.22 19.17 58.34
CA ILE A 115 -9.56 18.06 59.04
C ILE A 115 -8.36 18.61 59.82
N PRO A 116 -8.33 18.48 61.16
CA PRO A 116 -7.20 18.94 61.97
C PRO A 116 -5.98 18.03 61.80
N ILE A 117 -4.78 18.65 61.76
CA ILE A 117 -3.49 17.96 61.66
C ILE A 117 -2.79 18.05 63.02
N TYR A 118 -2.62 16.92 63.68
CA TYR A 118 -1.99 16.84 65.00
C TYR A 118 -0.48 16.66 64.87
N SER A 119 0.29 17.59 65.43
CA SER A 119 1.72 17.39 65.71
C SER A 119 1.87 16.63 67.03
N GLY A 120 2.23 15.35 66.97
CA GLY A 120 2.36 14.52 68.18
C GLY A 120 3.79 14.09 68.46
N LEU A 121 4.36 14.55 69.58
CA LEU A 121 5.33 13.83 70.41
C LEU A 121 4.81 13.86 71.86
N VAL A 122 4.69 12.70 72.53
CA VAL A 122 4.58 12.58 74.00
C VAL A 122 5.38 11.35 74.48
N ASP A 123 6.49 11.64 75.19
CA ASP A 123 7.15 11.05 76.38
C ASP A 123 7.37 9.53 76.55
N SER A 124 8.50 8.95 77.03
CA SER A 124 9.78 9.36 77.67
C SER A 124 10.70 8.09 77.83
N PRO A 125 11.80 8.05 78.62
CA PRO A 125 13.18 8.47 78.30
C PRO A 125 14.24 7.33 78.41
N ILE A 126 15.31 7.33 77.60
CA ILE A 126 16.63 6.81 78.00
C ILE A 126 17.71 7.69 77.36
N GLU A 127 18.53 8.32 78.22
CA GLU A 127 19.75 9.04 77.89
C GLU A 127 20.81 8.13 77.26
N THR A 128 21.56 8.62 76.28
CA THR A 128 23.03 8.64 76.34
C THR A 128 23.59 9.54 75.24
N GLU A 129 24.48 10.44 75.66
CA GLU A 129 25.29 11.35 74.84
C GLU A 129 26.16 10.59 73.84
N ILE A 130 26.55 11.24 72.72
CA ILE A 130 27.95 11.42 72.27
C ILE A 130 28.00 12.37 71.04
N HIS A 131 28.77 13.44 71.23
CA HIS A 131 29.45 14.36 70.32
C HIS A 131 29.14 14.40 68.80
N VAL A 132 28.68 15.57 68.37
CA VAL A 132 28.73 16.08 66.99
C VAL A 132 30.10 16.69 66.71
N THR A 133 30.83 16.14 65.74
CA THR A 133 31.92 16.83 65.06
C THR A 133 31.35 17.50 63.81
N THR A 134 31.25 18.82 63.81
CA THR A 134 30.83 19.61 62.65
C THR A 134 31.86 19.49 61.52
N SER A 135 31.51 18.76 60.47
CA SER A 135 32.08 18.97 59.14
C SER A 135 31.06 19.73 58.29
N GLN A 136 31.37 20.99 58.02
CA GLN A 136 30.65 21.80 57.06
C GLN A 136 30.68 21.11 55.69
N VAL A 137 29.53 20.66 55.20
CA VAL A 137 29.32 20.37 53.78
C VAL A 137 28.44 21.48 53.24
N LYS A 138 29.06 22.36 52.44
CA LYS A 138 28.38 23.35 51.61
C LYS A 138 27.39 22.64 50.67
N PRO A 139 26.19 23.18 50.41
CA PRO A 139 25.38 22.73 49.29
C PRO A 139 26.08 23.14 47.99
N GLN A 140 26.54 22.17 47.19
CA GLN A 140 27.11 22.42 45.86
C GLN A 140 26.00 22.46 44.79
N ASN A 141 25.99 23.61 44.12
CA ASN A 141 25.73 23.88 42.70
C ASN A 141 24.33 23.69 42.11
N ILE A 142 23.68 24.83 41.91
CA ILE A 142 22.85 25.10 40.72
C ILE A 142 23.84 25.19 39.55
N GLU A 143 23.93 24.13 38.74
CA GLU A 143 24.76 24.14 37.53
C GLU A 143 24.27 25.23 36.56
N SER A 144 25.19 26.04 36.05
CA SER A 144 24.92 27.10 35.08
C SER A 144 24.59 26.50 33.70
N ARG A 145 23.89 27.24 32.83
CA ARG A 145 23.54 26.77 31.47
C ARG A 145 24.78 26.36 30.67
N ASP A 146 25.89 27.08 30.86
CA ASP A 146 27.16 26.82 30.20
C ASP A 146 27.78 25.47 30.62
N GLU A 147 27.63 25.05 31.88
CA GLU A 147 28.12 23.76 32.37
C GLU A 147 27.35 22.56 31.77
N VAL A 148 26.05 22.73 31.53
CA VAL A 148 25.22 21.69 30.91
C VAL A 148 25.54 21.55 29.42
N ASP A 149 25.76 22.66 28.72
CA ASP A 149 26.14 22.64 27.30
C ASP A 149 27.55 22.02 27.12
N GLU A 150 28.51 22.31 28.01
CA GLU A 150 29.81 21.61 28.04
C GLU A 150 29.67 20.11 28.30
N LEU A 151 28.78 19.71 29.21
CA LEU A 151 28.50 18.30 29.50
C LEU A 151 27.90 17.60 28.27
N VAL A 152 26.94 18.23 27.59
CA VAL A 152 26.36 17.73 26.34
C VAL A 152 27.45 17.46 25.31
N GLU A 153 28.38 18.40 25.12
CA GLU A 153 29.45 18.22 24.14
C GLU A 153 30.45 17.13 24.51
N LYS A 154 30.82 17.05 25.79
CA LYS A 154 31.68 16.01 26.32
C LYS A 154 31.07 14.63 26.09
N ILE A 155 29.79 14.45 26.43
CA ILE A 155 29.11 13.16 26.27
C ILE A 155 28.90 12.83 24.79
N ARG A 156 28.45 13.79 23.97
CA ARG A 156 28.26 13.59 22.52
C ARG A 156 29.54 13.10 21.84
N THR A 157 30.68 13.71 22.18
CA THR A 157 31.99 13.31 21.64
C THR A 157 32.30 11.86 22.00
N LYS A 158 32.07 11.46 23.26
CA LYS A 158 32.30 10.09 23.73
C LYS A 158 31.40 9.05 23.05
N ILE A 159 30.12 9.37 22.85
CA ILE A 159 29.16 8.40 22.28
C ILE A 159 29.16 8.38 20.74
N SER A 160 29.78 9.36 20.08
CA SER A 160 29.73 9.53 18.63
C SER A 160 30.20 8.29 17.84
N SER A 161 31.25 7.62 18.32
CA SER A 161 31.78 6.39 17.72
C SER A 161 30.79 5.23 17.83
N ASP A 162 30.18 5.02 18.99
CA ASP A 162 29.18 3.96 19.22
C ASP A 162 27.93 4.20 18.35
N ILE A 163 27.44 5.45 18.28
CA ILE A 163 26.32 5.81 17.41
C ILE A 163 26.67 5.52 15.95
N TYR A 164 27.88 5.87 15.49
CA TYR A 164 28.28 5.58 14.12
C TYR A 164 28.44 4.08 13.85
N GLU A 165 28.93 3.29 14.81
CA GLU A 165 29.06 1.85 14.67
C GLU A 165 27.68 1.17 14.58
N ARG A 166 26.75 1.51 15.47
CA ARG A 166 25.40 0.91 15.53
C ARG A 166 24.46 1.44 14.44
N CYS A 167 24.59 2.72 14.10
CA CYS A 167 23.65 3.43 13.22
C CYS A 167 24.24 3.77 11.84
N GLY A 168 25.56 3.72 11.63
CA GLY A 168 26.21 4.17 10.39
C GLY A 168 26.11 3.20 9.24
N THR A 169 25.84 1.92 9.51
CA THR A 169 25.70 0.89 8.48
C THR A 169 24.44 0.04 8.63
N MET A 170 24.09 -0.64 7.53
CA MET A 170 22.93 -1.51 7.43
C MET A 170 23.24 -2.70 6.54
N ARG A 171 22.69 -3.86 6.89
CA ARG A 171 22.61 -5.01 5.98
C ARG A 171 21.15 -5.22 5.60
N VAL A 172 20.85 -5.19 4.30
CA VAL A 172 19.51 -5.41 3.76
C VAL A 172 19.48 -6.75 3.05
N LEU A 173 18.43 -7.54 3.25
CA LEU A 173 18.26 -8.85 2.61
C LEU A 173 19.53 -9.71 2.76
N ASP A 174 19.97 -10.38 1.70
CA ASP A 174 21.10 -11.33 1.73
C ASP A 174 22.41 -10.73 1.22
N MET A 175 22.55 -9.40 1.33
CA MET A 175 23.75 -8.71 0.88
C MET A 175 25.01 -9.18 1.61
N VAL A 176 26.09 -9.40 0.85
CA VAL A 176 27.37 -9.87 1.37
C VAL A 176 28.04 -8.80 2.24
N GLN A 177 27.97 -7.52 1.86
CA GLN A 177 28.61 -6.41 2.55
C GLN A 177 27.57 -5.43 3.13
N PRO A 178 27.85 -4.78 4.28
CA PRO A 178 27.01 -3.73 4.83
C PRO A 178 27.10 -2.44 3.99
N ILE A 179 26.02 -1.67 3.99
CA ILE A 179 25.84 -0.41 3.28
C ILE A 179 25.99 0.76 4.24
N GLY A 180 26.69 1.82 3.83
CA GLY A 180 26.68 3.10 4.51
C GLY A 180 25.30 3.76 4.46
N ILE A 181 24.76 4.09 5.62
CA ILE A 181 23.39 4.63 5.71
C ILE A 181 23.23 5.95 4.96
N ASN A 182 24.26 6.79 4.96
CA ASN A 182 24.22 8.08 4.25
C ASN A 182 24.18 7.93 2.73
N ASP A 183 24.65 6.81 2.20
CA ASP A 183 24.77 6.59 0.76
C ASP A 183 23.41 6.29 0.12
N ILE A 184 22.51 5.66 0.89
CA ILE A 184 21.20 5.19 0.40
C ILE A 184 20.00 5.85 1.07
N TYR A 185 20.21 6.67 2.12
CA TYR A 185 19.10 7.27 2.85
C TYR A 185 18.29 8.22 1.97
N ILE A 186 16.97 8.04 2.03
CA ILE A 186 15.97 8.91 1.44
C ILE A 186 15.12 9.49 2.56
N ARG A 187 14.83 10.79 2.45
CA ARG A 187 13.95 11.48 3.40
C ARG A 187 12.61 10.76 3.51
N VAL A 188 12.14 10.54 4.73
CA VAL A 188 10.82 9.95 4.97
C VAL A 188 9.75 11.03 4.98
N ASN A 189 8.58 10.70 4.44
CA ASN A 189 7.39 11.53 4.51
C ASN A 189 6.45 10.93 5.55
N ILE A 190 5.78 11.78 6.32
CA ILE A 190 4.92 11.39 7.43
C ILE A 190 3.48 11.83 7.16
N LEU A 191 2.53 10.95 7.47
CA LEU A 191 1.11 11.23 7.58
C LEU A 191 0.80 11.51 9.05
N GLU A 192 0.32 12.70 9.37
CA GLU A 192 -0.06 13.05 10.75
C GLU A 192 -1.36 12.37 11.20
N LYS A 193 -2.14 11.85 10.25
CA LYS A 193 -3.32 11.02 10.52
C LYS A 193 -3.08 9.61 10.01
N LEU A 194 -3.31 8.63 10.89
CA LEU A 194 -3.16 7.21 10.56
C LEU A 194 -4.21 6.77 9.55
N SER A 195 -3.79 6.02 8.54
CA SER A 195 -4.67 5.57 7.45
C SER A 195 -5.89 4.81 7.97
N GLY A 196 -5.68 3.81 8.84
CA GLY A 196 -6.75 2.98 9.41
C GLY A 196 -7.64 3.66 10.46
N SER A 197 -7.32 4.88 10.92
CA SER A 197 -8.10 5.58 11.96
C SER A 197 -9.33 6.31 11.45
N ARG A 198 -9.53 6.34 10.12
CA ARG A 198 -10.62 7.05 9.47
C ARG A 198 -11.96 6.32 9.70
N GLN A 199 -12.98 7.08 10.08
CA GLN A 199 -14.38 6.67 9.96
C GLN A 199 -14.83 7.01 8.55
N ILE A 200 -14.78 6.02 7.67
CA ILE A 200 -15.32 6.09 6.31
C ILE A 200 -16.10 4.80 6.11
N ASP A 201 -17.34 4.90 5.66
CA ASP A 201 -18.13 3.72 5.33
C ASP A 201 -17.65 3.11 4.00
N LEU A 202 -17.78 1.79 3.84
CA LEU A 202 -17.39 1.10 2.61
C LEU A 202 -18.00 1.73 1.34
N ASN A 203 -19.22 2.27 1.45
CA ASN A 203 -19.95 2.88 0.34
C ASN A 203 -19.43 4.26 -0.07
N GLU A 204 -18.63 4.90 0.80
CA GLU A 204 -17.99 6.19 0.53
C GLU A 204 -16.59 6.01 -0.08
N LEU A 205 -16.09 4.77 -0.13
CA LEU A 205 -14.83 4.47 -0.81
C LEU A 205 -15.06 4.54 -2.33
N PRO A 206 -14.09 5.08 -3.08
CA PRO A 206 -14.20 5.17 -4.52
C PRO A 206 -14.38 3.79 -5.14
N ASP A 207 -15.34 3.66 -6.06
CA ASP A 207 -15.53 2.46 -6.85
C ASP A 207 -14.35 2.33 -7.83
N ILE A 208 -13.36 1.49 -7.45
CA ILE A 208 -12.15 1.31 -8.23
C ILE A 208 -12.35 0.27 -9.34
N SER A 209 -13.50 -0.41 -9.41
CA SER A 209 -13.73 -1.51 -10.37
C SER A 209 -13.57 -1.10 -11.84
N ASN A 210 -13.77 0.18 -12.17
CA ASN A 210 -13.82 0.71 -13.54
C ASN A 210 -12.75 1.75 -13.90
N GLN A 211 -11.81 2.09 -13.02
CA GLN A 211 -10.82 3.14 -13.31
C GLN A 211 -9.57 2.58 -14.03
N GLU A 212 -9.35 3.05 -15.26
CA GLU A 212 -8.22 2.63 -16.14
C GLU A 212 -6.84 3.07 -15.63
N ASN A 213 -6.78 4.00 -14.67
CA ASN A 213 -5.56 4.44 -13.98
C ASN A 213 -5.63 4.07 -12.49
N PHE A 214 -5.41 2.79 -12.20
CA PHE A 214 -5.48 2.19 -10.87
C PHE A 214 -4.23 2.45 -10.01
N ASP A 215 -3.24 3.20 -10.51
CA ASP A 215 -1.89 3.38 -9.90
C ASP A 215 -1.89 3.99 -8.48
N ARG A 216 -3.05 4.39 -7.96
CA ARG A 216 -3.20 5.03 -6.66
C ARG A 216 -4.52 4.61 -6.05
N LEU A 217 -4.51 3.60 -5.18
CA LEU A 217 -5.61 3.37 -4.22
C LEU A 217 -5.93 4.75 -3.57
N PRO A 218 -7.10 5.36 -3.84
CA PRO A 218 -7.28 6.81 -3.63
C PRO A 218 -7.34 7.22 -2.15
N LEU A 219 -7.32 6.25 -1.24
CA LEU A 219 -7.59 6.49 0.18
C LEU A 219 -6.39 6.96 0.99
N GLY A 220 -5.20 7.12 0.41
CA GLY A 220 -3.98 7.35 1.20
C GLY A 220 -2.95 8.34 0.69
N GLN A 221 -2.88 8.67 -0.60
CA GLN A 221 -1.63 9.22 -1.13
C GLN A 221 -1.68 10.64 -1.73
N ASN A 222 -2.77 11.09 -2.35
CA ASN A 222 -2.76 12.40 -3.04
C ASN A 222 -3.47 13.53 -2.26
N GLU A 223 -4.34 13.23 -1.30
CA GLU A 223 -5.12 14.25 -0.57
C GLU A 223 -4.64 14.50 0.87
N ILE A 224 -3.67 13.72 1.35
CA ILE A 224 -3.15 13.87 2.72
C ILE A 224 -1.92 14.76 2.67
N GLU A 225 -1.98 15.87 3.41
CA GLU A 225 -0.82 16.72 3.65
C GLU A 225 0.29 15.89 4.31
N ARG A 226 1.46 15.85 3.65
CA ARG A 226 2.62 15.10 4.10
C ARG A 226 3.64 16.08 4.67
N VAL A 227 4.14 15.79 5.87
CA VAL A 227 5.24 16.54 6.48
C VAL A 227 6.54 15.74 6.40
N SER A 228 7.68 16.43 6.46
CA SER A 228 8.97 15.73 6.53
C SER A 228 9.09 14.98 7.86
N GLY A 229 9.76 13.82 7.86
CA GLY A 229 10.04 13.10 9.10
C GLY A 229 10.78 13.93 10.15
N LEU A 230 11.75 14.76 9.74
CA LEU A 230 12.48 15.62 10.68
C LEU A 230 11.55 16.66 11.33
N GLU A 231 10.69 17.27 10.52
CA GLU A 231 9.70 18.25 10.99
C GLU A 231 8.70 17.61 11.97
N ALA A 232 8.22 16.39 11.68
CA ALA A 232 7.35 15.65 12.58
C ALA A 232 8.02 15.40 13.94
N VAL A 233 9.31 15.05 13.94
CA VAL A 233 10.07 14.86 15.19
C VAL A 233 10.25 16.19 15.92
N GLU A 234 10.49 17.31 15.24
CA GLU A 234 10.61 18.62 15.89
C GLU A 234 9.30 19.11 16.53
N ARG A 235 8.16 18.75 15.94
CA ARG A 235 6.84 19.20 16.37
C ARG A 235 6.38 18.56 17.69
N TYR A 236 6.83 17.34 17.98
CA TYR A 236 6.34 16.56 19.13
C TYR A 236 7.49 16.10 20.04
N ASP A 237 7.38 16.39 21.34
CA ASP A 237 8.34 15.88 22.34
C ASP A 237 8.17 14.37 22.60
N LYS A 238 6.96 13.82 22.38
CA LYS A 238 6.66 12.39 22.52
C LYS A 238 5.98 11.90 21.26
N LEU A 239 6.73 11.20 20.41
CA LEU A 239 6.28 10.77 19.09
C LEU A 239 6.34 9.25 18.96
N MET A 240 5.26 8.66 18.47
CA MET A 240 5.19 7.25 18.09
C MET A 240 5.02 7.15 16.58
N ILE A 241 6.02 6.54 15.94
CA ILE A 241 6.08 6.38 14.48
C ILE A 241 5.61 4.98 14.12
N LEU A 242 4.48 4.92 13.44
CA LEU A 242 3.84 3.72 12.95
C LEU A 242 4.12 3.53 11.46
N SER A 243 4.17 2.28 10.99
CA SER A 243 4.17 1.98 9.55
C SER A 243 3.96 0.50 9.27
N LYS A 244 3.77 0.16 7.99
CA LYS A 244 3.83 -1.21 7.48
C LYS A 244 5.26 -1.80 7.58
N PRO A 245 5.43 -3.13 7.53
CA PRO A 245 6.73 -3.77 7.37
C PRO A 245 7.51 -3.23 6.16
N GLY A 246 8.83 -3.06 6.30
CA GLY A 246 9.70 -2.61 5.21
C GLY A 246 9.72 -1.10 4.92
N ALA A 247 8.85 -0.29 5.54
CA ALA A 247 8.75 1.15 5.28
C ALA A 247 9.92 2.03 5.80
N GLY A 248 10.95 1.43 6.42
CA GLY A 248 12.17 2.16 6.81
C GLY A 248 12.17 2.83 8.20
N LYS A 249 11.37 2.37 9.17
CA LYS A 249 11.37 2.90 10.56
C LYS A 249 12.75 2.89 11.21
N THR A 250 13.39 1.72 11.28
CA THR A 250 14.74 1.56 11.82
C THR A 250 15.76 2.43 11.07
N MET A 251 15.59 2.56 9.75
CA MET A 251 16.44 3.42 8.92
C MET A 251 16.33 4.89 9.37
N PHE A 252 15.10 5.38 9.51
CA PHE A 252 14.83 6.73 9.98
C PHE A 252 15.39 6.98 11.39
N MET A 253 15.19 6.04 12.33
CA MET A 253 15.72 6.15 13.70
C MET A 253 17.25 6.22 13.74
N LYS A 254 17.93 5.36 12.97
CA LYS A 254 19.39 5.39 12.84
C LYS A 254 19.87 6.73 12.26
N LYS A 255 19.16 7.27 11.26
CA LYS A 255 19.50 8.57 10.67
C LYS A 255 19.32 9.72 11.67
N LEU A 256 18.25 9.73 12.46
CA LEU A 256 18.03 10.72 13.53
C LEU A 256 19.19 10.70 14.55
N ALA A 257 19.61 9.51 14.98
CA ALA A 257 20.74 9.35 15.91
C ALA A 257 22.03 9.96 15.35
N ILE A 258 22.35 9.68 14.07
CA ILE A 258 23.53 10.23 13.39
C ILE A 258 23.47 11.75 13.28
N LEU A 259 22.34 12.29 12.80
CA LEU A 259 22.17 13.74 12.61
C LEU A 259 22.30 14.48 13.95
N CYS A 260 21.72 13.92 15.02
CA CYS A 260 21.83 14.48 16.36
C CYS A 260 23.26 14.41 16.90
N SER A 261 23.96 13.29 16.68
CA SER A 261 25.38 13.16 17.07
C SER A 261 26.30 14.13 16.31
N ARG A 262 25.92 14.56 15.10
CA ARG A 262 26.69 15.51 14.27
C ARG A 262 26.28 16.98 14.46
N ARG A 263 25.31 17.26 15.33
CA ARG A 263 24.70 18.60 15.53
C ARG A 263 23.96 19.14 14.30
N GLU A 264 23.61 18.28 13.34
CA GLU A 264 22.80 18.63 12.17
C GLU A 264 21.30 18.65 12.50
N PHE A 265 20.90 18.04 13.62
CA PHE A 265 19.52 17.96 14.11
C PHE A 265 19.50 17.99 15.64
N GLN A 266 18.57 18.72 16.29
CA GLN A 266 18.46 18.73 17.76
C GLN A 266 19.81 18.97 18.47
N ASN A 267 20.55 19.99 18.03
CA ASN A 267 21.95 20.25 18.38
C ASN A 267 22.24 20.48 19.89
N HIS A 268 21.21 20.73 20.70
CA HIS A 268 21.31 20.85 22.16
C HIS A 268 21.09 19.51 22.90
N ARG A 269 20.83 18.41 22.20
CA ARG A 269 20.51 17.09 22.77
C ARG A 269 21.59 16.05 22.46
N VAL A 270 21.72 15.07 23.35
CA VAL A 270 22.54 13.87 23.16
C VAL A 270 21.63 12.72 22.67
N PRO A 271 21.93 12.04 21.56
CA PRO A 271 21.12 10.92 21.10
C PRO A 271 21.36 9.66 21.93
N VAL A 272 20.29 8.96 22.27
CA VAL A 272 20.30 7.61 22.84
C VAL A 272 19.50 6.71 21.92
N PHE A 273 20.15 5.73 21.30
CA PHE A 273 19.49 4.76 20.43
C PHE A 273 19.40 3.38 21.11
N ILE A 274 18.21 2.84 21.26
CA ILE A 274 17.96 1.55 21.91
C ILE A 274 17.06 0.73 21.01
N THR A 275 17.46 -0.50 20.69
CA THR A 275 16.52 -1.47 20.12
C THR A 275 15.76 -2.10 21.28
N LEU A 276 14.43 -2.06 21.23
CA LEU A 276 13.59 -2.56 22.32
C LEU A 276 13.71 -4.08 22.46
N LYS A 277 14.13 -4.77 21.40
CA LYS A 277 14.51 -6.17 21.45
C LYS A 277 15.74 -6.40 22.35
N GLU A 278 16.86 -5.71 22.10
CA GLU A 278 18.08 -5.82 22.94
C GLU A 278 17.77 -5.50 24.40
N PHE A 279 16.95 -4.47 24.65
CA PHE A 279 16.52 -4.13 26.01
C PHE A 279 15.69 -5.24 26.65
N SER A 280 14.75 -5.84 25.91
CA SER A 280 13.88 -6.91 26.43
C SER A 280 14.62 -8.21 26.72
N GLU A 281 15.71 -8.49 26.00
CA GLU A 281 16.55 -9.69 26.14
C GLU A 281 17.67 -9.50 27.17
N ALA A 282 17.78 -8.32 27.79
CA ALA A 282 18.80 -8.04 28.79
C ALA A 282 18.58 -8.89 30.06
N GLU A 283 19.67 -9.48 30.54
CA GLU A 283 19.70 -10.22 31.81
C GLU A 283 19.22 -9.33 32.97
N GLU A 284 18.49 -9.92 33.91
CA GLU A 284 17.94 -9.28 35.11
C GLU A 284 16.84 -8.23 34.88
N GLN A 285 16.37 -8.03 33.64
CA GLN A 285 15.30 -7.08 33.30
C GLN A 285 15.54 -5.68 33.91
N PRO A 286 16.65 -5.02 33.56
CA PRO A 286 17.04 -3.76 34.19
C PRO A 286 16.04 -2.65 33.85
N ARG A 287 16.03 -1.61 34.68
CA ARG A 287 15.33 -0.36 34.34
C ARG A 287 15.97 0.29 33.11
N LEU A 288 15.18 1.01 32.32
CA LEU A 288 15.65 1.61 31.07
C LEU A 288 16.85 2.58 31.29
N GLN A 289 16.83 3.34 32.38
CA GLN A 289 17.95 4.23 32.75
C GLN A 289 19.25 3.46 33.01
N ASP A 290 19.16 2.35 33.76
CA ASP A 290 20.30 1.53 34.15
C ASP A 290 20.89 0.82 32.91
N PHE A 291 20.03 0.40 31.98
CA PHE A 291 20.44 -0.14 30.69
C PHE A 291 21.26 0.88 29.86
N ILE A 292 20.77 2.13 29.75
CA ILE A 292 21.49 3.21 29.04
C ILE A 292 22.84 3.49 29.70
N ALA A 293 22.86 3.60 31.04
CA ALA A 293 24.08 3.85 31.79
C ALA A 293 25.12 2.73 31.59
N LYS A 294 24.67 1.46 31.65
CA LYS A 294 25.54 0.29 31.37
C LYS A 294 26.10 0.36 29.96
N GLN A 295 25.27 0.71 28.98
CA GLN A 295 25.70 0.83 27.60
C GLN A 295 26.75 1.93 27.40
N TRP A 296 26.50 3.13 27.93
CA TRP A 296 27.46 4.25 27.86
C TRP A 296 28.77 3.94 28.59
N LYS A 297 28.71 3.21 29.70
CA LYS A 297 29.91 2.77 30.42
C LYS A 297 30.74 1.79 29.60
N VAL A 298 30.10 0.74 29.07
CA VAL A 298 30.78 -0.37 28.37
C VAL A 298 31.34 0.09 27.02
N PHE A 299 30.56 0.80 26.21
CA PHE A 299 30.92 1.10 24.83
C PHE A 299 31.50 2.50 24.62
N CYS A 300 31.21 3.45 25.52
CA CYS A 300 31.58 4.87 25.33
C CYS A 300 32.56 5.40 26.40
N GLY A 301 32.96 4.59 27.39
CA GLY A 301 33.87 5.02 28.46
C GLY A 301 33.30 6.15 29.33
N VAL A 302 31.98 6.19 29.51
CA VAL A 302 31.29 7.11 30.42
C VAL A 302 31.09 6.40 31.75
N GLU A 303 32.03 6.55 32.68
CA GLU A 303 31.98 5.87 33.98
C GLU A 303 30.99 6.52 34.97
N ASP A 304 30.72 7.81 34.80
CA ASP A 304 29.86 8.57 35.70
C ASP A 304 28.38 8.45 35.28
N THR A 305 27.58 7.80 36.13
CA THR A 305 26.13 7.67 35.94
C THR A 305 25.38 8.96 36.24
N LYS A 306 25.97 9.90 37.01
CA LYS A 306 25.34 11.18 37.34
C LYS A 306 25.19 12.06 36.12
N SER A 307 26.17 12.04 35.21
CA SER A 307 26.11 12.76 33.94
C SER A 307 24.84 12.43 33.12
N LEU A 308 24.45 11.14 33.06
CA LEU A 308 23.21 10.74 32.38
C LEU A 308 21.98 11.29 33.10
N GLU A 309 21.93 11.20 34.44
CA GLU A 309 20.80 11.70 35.21
C GLU A 309 20.62 13.21 35.07
N VAL A 310 21.71 13.99 35.10
CA VAL A 310 21.70 15.44 34.87
C VAL A 310 21.12 15.76 33.51
N LEU A 311 21.63 15.12 32.44
CA LEU A 311 21.16 15.35 31.07
C LEU A 311 19.68 14.98 30.90
N LEU A 312 19.23 13.86 31.47
CA LEU A 312 17.84 13.42 31.42
C LEU A 312 16.91 14.38 32.18
N ARG A 313 17.28 14.82 33.39
CA ARG A 313 16.46 15.77 34.17
C ARG A 313 16.36 17.13 33.50
N LYS A 314 17.42 17.57 32.82
CA LYS A 314 17.47 18.85 32.11
C LYS A 314 16.86 18.81 30.70
N GLY A 315 16.47 17.62 30.19
CA GLY A 315 15.82 17.49 28.88
C GLY A 315 16.78 17.52 27.67
N HIS A 316 18.08 17.37 27.90
CA HIS A 316 19.12 17.39 26.86
C HIS A 316 19.39 16.01 26.26
N VAL A 317 18.39 15.12 26.24
CA VAL A 317 18.50 13.78 25.64
C VAL A 317 17.38 13.57 24.62
N LEU A 318 17.77 13.07 23.44
CA LEU A 318 16.86 12.54 22.43
C LEU A 318 16.86 11.01 22.54
N VAL A 319 15.77 10.44 23.06
CA VAL A 319 15.64 9.00 23.33
C VAL A 319 14.91 8.33 22.16
N LEU A 320 15.61 7.46 21.45
CA LEU A 320 15.15 6.76 20.26
C LEU A 320 14.97 5.27 20.59
N LEU A 321 13.72 4.83 20.70
CA LEU A 321 13.33 3.46 21.05
C LEU A 321 12.80 2.73 19.81
N ASP A 322 13.61 1.88 19.19
CA ASP A 322 13.27 1.21 17.93
C ASP A 322 12.68 -0.19 18.16
N GLY A 323 11.56 -0.49 17.49
CA GLY A 323 11.05 -1.86 17.33
C GLY A 323 10.21 -2.36 18.50
N LEU A 324 9.22 -1.59 18.98
CA LEU A 324 8.29 -2.10 20.00
C LEU A 324 7.52 -3.34 19.53
N ASP A 325 7.32 -3.46 18.21
CA ASP A 325 6.74 -4.63 17.57
C ASP A 325 7.66 -5.87 17.58
N GLU A 326 8.92 -5.75 17.98
CA GLU A 326 9.89 -6.84 17.99
C GLU A 326 10.07 -7.47 19.37
N VAL A 327 9.51 -6.84 20.41
CA VAL A 327 9.51 -7.36 21.78
C VAL A 327 8.63 -8.61 21.86
N GLN A 328 9.17 -9.67 22.47
CA GLN A 328 8.48 -10.94 22.71
C GLN A 328 7.28 -10.74 23.66
N ALA A 329 6.24 -11.57 23.49
CA ALA A 329 4.98 -11.41 24.22
C ALA A 329 5.13 -11.48 25.75
N ASN A 330 6.01 -12.33 26.26
CA ASN A 330 6.32 -12.50 27.69
C ASN A 330 7.01 -11.26 28.31
N HIS A 331 7.81 -10.51 27.53
CA HIS A 331 8.51 -9.31 27.99
C HIS A 331 7.75 -8.01 27.67
N HIS A 332 6.71 -8.08 26.84
CA HIS A 332 6.01 -6.90 26.32
C HIS A 332 5.46 -5.99 27.43
N ASN A 333 4.78 -6.55 28.43
CA ASN A 333 4.19 -5.76 29.52
C ASN A 333 5.26 -5.05 30.36
N HIS A 334 6.36 -5.75 30.65
CA HIS A 334 7.51 -5.17 31.35
C HIS A 334 8.11 -4.00 30.58
N VAL A 335 8.42 -4.19 29.30
CA VAL A 335 9.01 -3.13 28.46
C VAL A 335 8.08 -1.92 28.35
N VAL A 336 6.78 -2.15 28.13
CA VAL A 336 5.79 -1.08 28.11
C VAL A 336 5.75 -0.32 29.44
N HIS A 337 5.75 -1.04 30.56
CA HIS A 337 5.76 -0.44 31.89
C HIS A 337 7.01 0.43 32.11
N GLU A 338 8.18 -0.08 31.79
CA GLU A 338 9.44 0.66 31.92
C GLU A 338 9.48 1.92 31.04
N ILE A 339 8.99 1.85 29.79
CA ILE A 339 8.88 3.03 28.93
C ILE A 339 7.92 4.07 29.54
N LYS A 340 6.78 3.64 30.09
CA LYS A 340 5.85 4.56 30.77
C LYS A 340 6.51 5.24 31.97
N VAL A 341 7.13 4.47 32.86
CA VAL A 341 7.83 4.99 34.04
C VAL A 341 8.94 5.96 33.63
N PHE A 342 9.76 5.60 32.65
CA PHE A 342 10.88 6.42 32.17
C PHE A 342 10.40 7.75 31.55
N THR A 343 9.38 7.70 30.69
CA THR A 343 8.82 8.90 30.02
C THR A 343 8.01 9.80 30.95
N GLN A 344 7.49 9.26 32.06
CA GLN A 344 6.84 10.02 33.13
C GLN A 344 7.85 10.68 34.08
N THR A 345 9.00 10.03 34.29
CA THR A 345 10.09 10.53 35.13
C THR A 345 10.84 11.67 34.44
N PHE A 346 11.15 11.52 33.15
CA PHE A 346 11.96 12.47 32.38
C PHE A 346 11.12 13.21 31.34
N ARG A 347 10.15 14.01 31.81
CA ARG A 347 9.12 14.64 30.94
C ARG A 347 9.66 15.68 29.94
N THR A 348 10.82 16.26 30.21
CA THR A 348 11.47 17.30 29.40
C THR A 348 12.33 16.73 28.28
N CYS A 349 12.61 15.43 28.28
CA CYS A 349 13.30 14.75 27.19
C CYS A 349 12.38 14.56 25.98
N GLN A 350 12.99 14.43 24.82
CA GLN A 350 12.27 14.04 23.61
C GLN A 350 12.37 12.54 23.40
N PHE A 351 11.23 11.92 23.08
CA PHE A 351 11.08 10.49 22.90
C PHE A 351 10.50 10.19 21.52
N VAL A 352 11.15 9.28 20.80
CA VAL A 352 10.63 8.72 19.56
C VAL A 352 10.58 7.20 19.70
N ILE A 353 9.40 6.62 19.51
CA ILE A 353 9.18 5.17 19.57
C ILE A 353 8.73 4.69 18.20
N THR A 354 9.26 3.57 17.70
CA THR A 354 8.76 2.96 16.46
C THR A 354 7.97 1.68 16.74
N CYS A 355 6.91 1.48 15.95
CA CYS A 355 6.10 0.25 16.00
C CYS A 355 5.46 -0.05 14.64
N ARG A 356 4.97 -1.27 14.43
CA ARG A 356 4.09 -1.60 13.29
C ARG A 356 2.68 -1.10 13.55
N ILE A 357 2.02 -0.60 12.51
CA ILE A 357 0.66 -0.05 12.62
C ILE A 357 -0.35 -1.08 13.15
N ALA A 358 -0.26 -2.33 12.68
CA ALA A 358 -1.11 -3.44 13.12
C ALA A 358 -0.80 -3.93 14.55
N ALA A 359 0.38 -3.60 15.08
CA ALA A 359 0.78 -3.92 16.44
C ALA A 359 0.43 -2.80 17.43
N ARG A 360 -0.24 -1.74 16.95
CA ARG A 360 -0.71 -0.63 17.77
C ARG A 360 -1.72 -1.15 18.77
N LYS A 361 -1.35 -1.07 20.03
CA LYS A 361 -2.26 -1.07 21.18
C LYS A 361 -2.28 0.37 21.67
N TYR A 362 -3.41 0.88 22.15
CA TYR A 362 -3.54 2.23 22.74
C TYR A 362 -2.77 2.30 24.07
N THR A 363 -1.46 2.16 23.98
CA THR A 363 -0.60 1.84 25.11
C THR A 363 -0.03 3.11 25.73
N PHE A 364 0.23 4.15 24.93
CA PHE A 364 0.89 5.39 25.36
C PHE A 364 0.01 6.61 25.07
N GLU A 365 -0.80 7.01 26.05
CA GLU A 365 -1.79 8.09 25.91
C GLU A 365 -1.19 9.47 25.57
N HIS A 366 0.05 9.74 25.99
CA HIS A 366 0.70 11.05 25.82
C HIS A 366 1.62 11.13 24.60
N PHE A 367 1.54 10.17 23.68
CA PHE A 367 2.34 10.18 22.45
C PHE A 367 1.48 10.62 21.28
N ALA A 368 2.00 11.57 20.49
CA ALA A 368 1.47 11.82 19.16
C ALA A 368 1.79 10.61 18.28
N GLU A 369 0.81 10.10 17.55
CA GLU A 369 0.99 8.96 16.66
C GLU A 369 0.96 9.42 15.21
N VAL A 370 1.98 9.03 14.45
CA VAL A 370 2.12 9.39 13.04
C VAL A 370 2.47 8.15 12.22
N GLU A 371 2.17 8.17 10.92
CA GLU A 371 2.45 7.06 10.01
C GLU A 371 3.53 7.43 8.98
N ILE A 372 4.52 6.56 8.74
CA ILE A 372 5.43 6.73 7.59
C ILE A 372 4.67 6.43 6.30
N ALA A 373 4.64 7.40 5.40
CA ALA A 373 4.04 7.26 4.08
C ALA A 373 4.86 6.35 3.16
N ASP A 374 4.18 5.65 2.25
CA ASP A 374 4.84 4.91 1.17
C ASP A 374 5.67 5.88 0.28
N PHE A 375 6.71 5.35 -0.39
CA PHE A 375 7.55 6.17 -1.25
C PHE A 375 6.76 6.75 -2.43
N SER A 376 6.95 8.05 -2.65
CA SER A 376 6.56 8.74 -3.88
C SER A 376 7.44 8.34 -5.06
N GLN A 377 6.99 8.65 -6.28
CA GLN A 377 7.78 8.37 -7.48
C GLN A 377 9.12 9.11 -7.49
N GLU A 378 9.16 10.30 -6.89
CA GLU A 378 10.38 11.08 -6.69
C GLU A 378 11.33 10.38 -5.72
N GLN A 379 10.83 9.85 -4.61
CA GLN A 379 11.62 9.09 -3.63
C GLN A 379 12.14 7.77 -4.20
N ILE A 380 11.34 7.07 -5.02
CA ILE A 380 11.77 5.87 -5.74
C ILE A 380 12.92 6.21 -6.68
N ALA A 381 12.78 7.25 -7.50
CA ALA A 381 13.83 7.67 -8.43
C ALA A 381 15.10 8.09 -7.69
N GLU A 382 14.98 8.85 -6.59
CA GLU A 382 16.12 9.28 -5.77
C GLU A 382 16.84 8.07 -5.14
N PHE A 383 16.08 7.11 -4.59
CA PHE A 383 16.63 5.87 -4.03
C PHE A 383 17.39 5.08 -5.09
N SER A 384 16.76 4.82 -6.23
CA SER A 384 17.37 4.05 -7.32
C SER A 384 18.65 4.71 -7.82
N MET A 385 18.63 6.03 -8.05
CA MET A 385 19.84 6.73 -8.50
C MET A 385 20.97 6.65 -7.49
N LYS A 386 20.70 6.87 -6.20
CA LYS A 386 21.70 6.71 -5.14
C LYS A 386 22.25 5.28 -5.09
N TRP A 387 21.36 4.30 -5.03
CA TRP A 387 21.70 2.88 -4.98
C TRP A 387 22.66 2.48 -6.12
N PHE A 388 22.26 2.73 -7.36
CA PHE A 388 23.06 2.32 -8.52
C PHE A 388 24.35 3.15 -8.67
N SER A 389 24.36 4.41 -8.24
CA SER A 389 25.60 5.22 -8.24
C SER A 389 26.61 4.73 -7.21
N THR A 390 26.16 4.23 -6.06
CA THR A 390 27.03 3.70 -4.99
C THR A 390 27.58 2.32 -5.33
N TYR A 391 26.76 1.44 -5.93
CA TYR A 391 27.12 0.02 -6.10
C TYR A 391 27.53 -0.36 -7.51
N GLN A 392 27.13 0.41 -8.51
CA GLN A 392 27.24 0.03 -9.92
C GLN A 392 27.51 1.26 -10.81
N SER A 393 26.61 1.58 -11.74
CA SER A 393 26.71 2.75 -12.60
C SER A 393 25.42 3.59 -12.55
N PRO A 394 25.53 4.93 -12.60
CA PRO A 394 24.36 5.81 -12.72
C PRO A 394 23.47 5.49 -13.94
N GLU A 395 24.05 4.99 -15.03
CA GLU A 395 23.33 4.57 -16.23
C GLU A 395 22.32 3.45 -15.95
N LYS A 396 22.69 2.46 -15.11
CA LYS A 396 21.76 1.42 -14.67
C LYS A 396 20.59 2.00 -13.87
N GLY A 397 20.82 3.04 -13.08
CA GLY A 397 19.76 3.75 -12.36
C GLY A 397 18.73 4.39 -13.31
N HIS A 398 19.18 5.05 -14.38
CA HIS A 398 18.29 5.61 -15.39
C HIS A 398 17.51 4.53 -16.16
N LEU A 399 18.18 3.42 -16.50
CA LEU A 399 17.54 2.27 -17.15
C LEU A 399 16.47 1.63 -16.25
N PHE A 400 16.78 1.43 -14.98
CA PHE A 400 15.86 0.91 -13.97
C PHE A 400 14.60 1.77 -13.86
N ILE A 401 14.75 3.09 -13.74
CA ILE A 401 13.62 4.02 -13.67
C ILE A 401 12.78 3.98 -14.95
N LYS A 402 13.43 3.91 -16.12
CA LYS A 402 12.73 3.78 -17.41
C LYS A 402 11.96 2.46 -17.48
N PHE A 403 12.50 1.38 -16.92
CA PHE A 403 11.84 0.09 -16.85
C PHE A 403 10.61 0.13 -15.93
N LEU A 404 10.74 0.68 -14.72
CA LEU A 404 9.60 0.81 -13.79
C LEU A 404 8.45 1.57 -14.43
N LYS A 405 8.71 2.68 -15.13
CA LYS A 405 7.69 3.45 -15.84
C LYS A 405 6.97 2.67 -16.94
N LYS A 406 7.63 1.66 -17.53
CA LYS A 406 7.03 0.79 -18.54
C LYS A 406 6.24 -0.38 -17.93
N ASN A 407 6.38 -0.62 -16.63
CA ASN A 407 5.79 -1.76 -15.93
C ASN A 407 5.06 -1.28 -14.66
N PRO A 408 3.86 -0.68 -14.79
CA PRO A 408 3.12 -0.12 -13.67
C PRO A 408 2.91 -1.10 -12.49
N PRO A 409 2.61 -2.40 -12.69
CA PRO A 409 2.48 -3.35 -11.58
C PRO A 409 3.75 -3.51 -10.74
N VAL A 410 4.94 -3.44 -11.36
CA VAL A 410 6.24 -3.51 -10.67
C VAL A 410 6.55 -2.17 -9.98
N GLN A 411 6.18 -1.06 -10.61
CA GLN A 411 6.29 0.28 -10.03
C GLN A 411 5.43 0.45 -8.78
N GLU A 412 4.24 -0.17 -8.73
CA GLU A 412 3.38 -0.17 -7.53
C GLU A 412 4.09 -0.81 -6.33
N LEU A 413 4.73 -1.96 -6.57
CA LEU A 413 5.50 -2.68 -5.54
C LEU A 413 6.72 -1.88 -5.05
N ALA A 414 7.34 -1.08 -5.92
CA ALA A 414 8.49 -0.24 -5.60
C ALA A 414 8.20 0.88 -4.58
N THR A 415 6.94 1.14 -4.24
CA THR A 415 6.56 2.11 -3.19
C THR A 415 6.97 1.65 -1.78
N ASN A 416 7.18 0.34 -1.57
CA ASN A 416 7.75 -0.20 -0.35
C ASN A 416 9.29 -0.27 -0.45
N PRO A 417 10.04 0.43 0.41
CA PRO A 417 11.51 0.48 0.34
C PRO A 417 12.20 -0.89 0.36
N ILE A 418 11.65 -1.88 1.08
CA ILE A 418 12.25 -3.23 1.10
C ILE A 418 12.10 -3.94 -0.25
N ILE A 419 10.95 -3.78 -0.90
CA ILE A 419 10.69 -4.37 -2.22
C ILE A 419 11.51 -3.61 -3.26
N LEU A 420 11.57 -2.28 -3.20
CA LEU A 420 12.45 -1.49 -4.06
C LEU A 420 13.92 -1.93 -3.94
N THR A 421 14.40 -2.23 -2.73
CA THR A 421 15.76 -2.75 -2.56
C THR A 421 15.95 -4.12 -3.24
N LEU A 422 14.96 -5.02 -3.15
CA LEU A 422 14.98 -6.28 -3.90
C LEU A 422 15.04 -6.03 -5.40
N LEU A 423 14.16 -5.17 -5.92
CA LEU A 423 14.10 -4.84 -7.34
C LEU A 423 15.44 -4.30 -7.84
N CYS A 424 16.10 -3.44 -7.05
CA CYS A 424 17.42 -2.92 -7.37
C CYS A 424 18.52 -4.00 -7.35
N LEU A 425 18.42 -4.99 -6.45
CA LEU A 425 19.36 -6.12 -6.41
C LEU A 425 19.20 -7.02 -7.64
N VAL A 426 17.97 -7.47 -7.93
CA VAL A 426 17.64 -8.34 -9.07
C VAL A 426 18.06 -7.66 -10.39
N PHE A 427 17.66 -6.40 -10.57
CA PHE A 427 18.03 -5.65 -11.76
C PHE A 427 19.53 -5.37 -11.84
N GLY A 428 20.20 -5.23 -10.69
CA GLY A 428 21.63 -4.97 -10.64
C GLY A 428 22.47 -6.10 -11.23
N GLU A 429 22.05 -7.35 -11.06
CA GLU A 429 22.79 -8.54 -11.52
C GLU A 429 22.75 -8.70 -13.05
N SER A 430 21.56 -8.63 -13.64
CA SER A 430 21.30 -8.88 -15.06
C SER A 430 21.23 -7.62 -15.93
N GLY A 431 20.95 -6.45 -15.34
CA GLY A 431 20.60 -5.23 -16.07
C GLY A 431 19.18 -5.24 -16.65
N ASP A 432 18.37 -6.24 -16.29
CA ASP A 432 16.97 -6.39 -16.70
C ASP A 432 16.21 -7.19 -15.62
N PHE A 433 14.87 -7.15 -15.63
CA PHE A 433 14.08 -8.03 -14.77
C PHE A 433 13.87 -9.41 -15.41
N PRO A 434 13.55 -10.44 -14.61
CA PRO A 434 13.14 -11.74 -15.15
C PRO A 434 11.98 -11.57 -16.15
N ALA A 435 12.02 -12.31 -17.26
CA ALA A 435 10.94 -12.31 -18.24
C ALA A 435 9.61 -12.80 -17.63
N ASN A 436 9.71 -13.72 -16.67
CA ASN A 436 8.60 -14.18 -15.85
C ASN A 436 8.41 -13.26 -14.64
N ARG A 437 7.46 -12.31 -14.72
CA ARG A 437 7.13 -11.40 -13.60
C ARG A 437 6.52 -12.14 -12.41
N SER A 438 5.86 -13.29 -12.62
CA SER A 438 5.32 -14.09 -11.52
C SER A 438 6.43 -14.60 -10.59
N GLU A 439 7.66 -14.81 -11.10
CA GLU A 439 8.83 -15.13 -10.29
C GLU A 439 9.24 -13.96 -9.40
N LEU A 440 9.24 -12.73 -9.95
CA LEU A 440 9.54 -11.52 -9.18
C LEU A 440 8.53 -11.30 -8.04
N TYR A 441 7.26 -11.57 -8.28
CA TYR A 441 6.20 -11.49 -7.26
C TYR A 441 6.37 -12.58 -6.22
N SER A 442 6.66 -13.81 -6.64
CA SER A 442 6.98 -14.93 -5.76
C SER A 442 8.17 -14.63 -4.86
N GLU A 443 9.25 -14.06 -5.41
CA GLU A 443 10.43 -13.69 -4.64
C GLU A 443 10.12 -12.56 -3.65
N SER A 444 9.40 -11.52 -4.09
CA SER A 444 8.95 -10.42 -3.23
C SER A 444 8.09 -10.92 -2.06
N LEU A 445 7.14 -11.82 -2.33
CA LEU A 445 6.32 -12.46 -1.30
C LEU A 445 7.16 -13.34 -0.36
N SER A 446 8.13 -14.08 -0.90
CA SER A 446 9.01 -14.91 -0.09
C SER A 446 9.83 -14.08 0.91
N ILE A 447 10.20 -12.86 0.55
CA ILE A 447 10.92 -11.93 1.43
C ILE A 447 10.01 -11.46 2.57
N LEU A 448 8.78 -11.05 2.23
CA LEU A 448 7.78 -10.59 3.20
C LEU A 448 7.32 -11.72 4.14
N LEU A 449 7.21 -12.96 3.64
CA LEU A 449 6.73 -14.13 4.37
C LEU A 449 7.83 -14.88 5.15
N LYS A 450 9.08 -14.94 4.64
CA LYS A 450 10.19 -15.72 5.24
C LYS A 450 11.30 -14.86 5.83
N LYS A 451 11.88 -13.97 5.02
CA LYS A 451 13.22 -13.40 5.31
C LYS A 451 13.16 -12.25 6.31
N TRP A 452 12.05 -11.52 6.37
CA TRP A 452 11.93 -10.36 7.25
C TRP A 452 11.72 -10.73 8.73
N ASP A 453 10.88 -11.73 9.02
CA ASP A 453 10.61 -12.15 10.40
C ASP A 453 11.71 -13.05 10.99
N ALA A 454 12.33 -13.91 10.17
CA ALA A 454 13.39 -14.83 10.63
C ALA A 454 14.63 -14.07 11.14
N LYS A 455 14.97 -12.92 10.54
CA LYS A 455 16.09 -12.08 11.00
C LYS A 455 15.79 -11.28 12.26
N ARG A 456 14.51 -11.06 12.59
CA ARG A 456 14.07 -10.26 13.74
C ARG A 456 13.58 -11.09 14.94
N MET A 457 13.38 -12.40 14.80
CA MET A 457 12.88 -13.32 15.85
C MET A 457 11.60 -12.80 16.54
N ILE A 458 10.64 -12.33 15.75
CA ILE A 458 9.39 -11.77 16.28
C ILE A 458 8.46 -12.92 16.69
N GLU A 459 8.23 -13.10 18.00
CA GLU A 459 7.34 -14.13 18.53
C GLU A 459 5.94 -13.57 18.83
N ARG A 460 4.97 -13.77 17.91
CA ARG A 460 3.57 -13.33 18.09
C ARG A 460 2.57 -14.33 17.52
N GLY A 461 1.54 -14.64 18.31
CA GLY A 461 0.38 -15.47 17.96
C GLY A 461 0.73 -16.94 17.69
N GLN A 462 0.39 -17.86 18.60
CA GLN A 462 0.77 -19.27 18.44
C GLN A 462 0.20 -19.89 17.15
N VAL A 463 -1.08 -19.66 16.84
CA VAL A 463 -1.75 -20.34 15.72
C VAL A 463 -1.16 -19.97 14.35
N TYR A 464 -0.98 -18.68 14.05
CA TYR A 464 -0.40 -18.25 12.78
C TYR A 464 1.08 -18.64 12.62
N LYS A 465 1.84 -18.68 13.73
CA LYS A 465 3.24 -19.14 13.75
C LYS A 465 3.36 -20.62 13.36
N HIS A 466 2.39 -21.45 13.73
CA HIS A 466 2.38 -22.88 13.41
C HIS A 466 1.92 -23.20 11.97
N LEU A 467 1.37 -22.22 11.24
CA LEU A 467 1.10 -22.41 9.82
C LEU A 467 2.42 -22.46 9.04
N SER A 468 2.60 -23.54 8.28
CA SER A 468 3.67 -23.62 7.29
C SER A 468 3.53 -22.49 6.26
N LEU A 469 4.63 -22.09 5.62
CA LEU A 469 4.60 -21.09 4.56
C LEU A 469 3.50 -21.39 3.54
N LYS A 470 3.45 -22.63 3.07
CA LYS A 470 2.45 -23.06 2.08
C LYS A 470 1.02 -22.80 2.57
N ARG A 471 0.72 -23.10 3.84
CA ARG A 471 -0.61 -22.81 4.43
C ARG A 471 -0.91 -21.32 4.52
N LYS A 472 0.09 -20.49 4.86
CA LYS A 472 -0.06 -19.03 4.85
C LYS A 472 -0.40 -18.52 3.45
N GLU A 473 0.29 -19.03 2.44
CA GLU A 473 0.05 -18.68 1.05
C GLU A 473 -1.31 -19.19 0.54
N ASP A 474 -1.72 -20.40 0.92
CA ASP A 474 -3.03 -20.96 0.57
C ASP A 474 -4.17 -20.14 1.20
N LEU A 475 -4.00 -19.69 2.45
CA LEU A 475 -4.94 -18.79 3.14
C LEU A 475 -5.05 -17.43 2.44
N LEU A 476 -3.92 -16.82 2.10
CA LEU A 476 -3.90 -15.56 1.34
C LEU A 476 -4.49 -15.73 -0.06
N GLY A 477 -4.23 -16.86 -0.71
CA GLY A 477 -4.85 -17.28 -1.97
C GLY A 477 -6.37 -17.38 -1.87
N LEU A 478 -6.89 -17.98 -0.80
CA LEU A 478 -8.33 -18.05 -0.55
C LEU A 478 -8.94 -16.66 -0.36
N LEU A 479 -8.33 -15.82 0.48
CA LEU A 479 -8.78 -14.45 0.73
C LEU A 479 -8.79 -13.63 -0.56
N ALA A 480 -7.71 -13.69 -1.33
CA ALA A 480 -7.58 -12.98 -2.60
C ALA A 480 -8.64 -13.44 -3.60
N PHE A 481 -8.80 -14.75 -3.78
CA PHE A 481 -9.78 -15.33 -4.70
C PHE A 481 -11.21 -14.93 -4.36
N GLN A 482 -11.62 -15.10 -3.09
CA GLN A 482 -12.98 -14.81 -2.66
C GLN A 482 -13.34 -13.33 -2.74
N THR A 483 -12.42 -12.44 -2.34
CA THR A 483 -12.63 -10.99 -2.39
C THR A 483 -12.61 -10.48 -3.84
N PHE A 484 -11.69 -10.99 -4.66
CA PHE A 484 -11.61 -10.64 -6.07
C PHE A 484 -12.87 -11.09 -6.84
N GLU A 485 -13.33 -12.34 -6.71
CA GLU A 485 -14.54 -12.80 -7.41
C GLU A 485 -15.78 -11.93 -7.14
N ARG A 486 -15.89 -11.38 -5.92
CA ARG A 486 -16.99 -10.48 -5.53
C ARG A 486 -16.86 -9.05 -6.05
N GLY A 487 -15.67 -8.64 -6.50
CA GLY A 487 -15.37 -7.24 -6.82
C GLY A 487 -14.87 -6.42 -5.63
N ASP A 488 -14.65 -7.05 -4.48
CA ASP A 488 -14.33 -6.40 -3.22
C ASP A 488 -12.81 -6.15 -3.13
N TYR A 489 -12.33 -4.99 -3.59
CA TYR A 489 -10.94 -4.56 -3.34
C TYR A 489 -10.75 -4.07 -1.90
N PHE A 490 -11.83 -3.57 -1.28
CA PHE A 490 -11.93 -3.31 0.15
C PHE A 490 -13.02 -4.20 0.74
N PHE A 491 -12.76 -4.76 1.90
CA PHE A 491 -13.68 -5.68 2.56
C PHE A 491 -13.70 -5.47 4.07
N ASN A 492 -14.85 -5.73 4.69
CA ASN A 492 -14.98 -5.66 6.14
C ASN A 492 -14.08 -6.68 6.84
N GLN A 493 -13.60 -6.34 8.03
CA GLN A 493 -12.86 -7.22 8.93
C GLN A 493 -13.59 -8.56 9.12
N ASN A 494 -14.90 -8.53 9.35
CA ASN A 494 -15.71 -9.74 9.55
C ASN A 494 -15.67 -10.69 8.33
N VAL A 495 -15.55 -10.16 7.11
CA VAL A 495 -15.45 -10.99 5.89
C VAL A 495 -14.12 -11.73 5.88
N ALA A 496 -13.03 -11.03 6.20
CA ALA A 496 -11.71 -11.63 6.29
C ALA A 496 -11.63 -12.68 7.41
N GLU A 497 -12.14 -12.34 8.59
CA GLU A 497 -12.20 -13.25 9.74
C GLU A 497 -13.02 -14.50 9.43
N GLN A 498 -14.18 -14.38 8.78
CA GLN A 498 -14.98 -15.53 8.41
C GLN A 498 -14.24 -16.45 7.43
N LEU A 499 -13.56 -15.90 6.42
CA LEU A 499 -12.76 -16.68 5.48
C LEU A 499 -11.57 -17.37 6.17
N ILE A 500 -10.93 -16.69 7.12
CA ILE A 500 -9.85 -17.26 7.94
C ILE A 500 -10.39 -18.36 8.85
N PHE A 501 -11.54 -18.13 9.50
CA PHE A 501 -12.22 -19.09 10.34
C PHE A 501 -12.51 -20.39 9.57
N ASP A 502 -13.14 -20.26 8.40
CA ASP A 502 -13.49 -21.40 7.55
C ASP A 502 -12.26 -22.17 7.07
N TYR A 503 -11.16 -21.46 6.78
CA TYR A 503 -9.89 -22.08 6.42
C TYR A 503 -9.26 -22.85 7.58
N ILE A 504 -9.13 -22.21 8.76
CA ILE A 504 -8.52 -22.84 9.94
C ILE A 504 -9.31 -24.08 10.35
N ARG A 505 -10.64 -24.01 10.32
CA ARG A 505 -11.54 -25.13 10.65
C ARG A 505 -11.28 -26.38 9.80
N GLN A 506 -10.79 -26.22 8.57
CA GLN A 506 -10.49 -27.34 7.66
C GLN A 506 -9.11 -27.96 7.89
N LEU A 507 -8.29 -27.41 8.80
CA LEU A 507 -6.96 -27.94 9.07
C LEU A 507 -7.03 -29.20 9.98
N PRO A 508 -6.13 -30.20 9.79
CA PRO A 508 -6.18 -31.46 10.52
C PRO A 508 -6.07 -31.36 12.05
N GLU A 509 -5.49 -30.26 12.57
CA GLU A 509 -5.25 -30.02 14.00
C GLU A 509 -6.21 -28.99 14.60
N ALA A 510 -7.24 -28.59 13.86
CA ALA A 510 -8.19 -27.58 14.32
C ALA A 510 -9.04 -28.11 15.48
N LYS A 511 -9.13 -27.31 16.55
CA LYS A 511 -10.12 -27.55 17.61
C LYS A 511 -11.50 -27.18 17.05
N ASP A 512 -12.50 -28.00 17.29
CA ASP A 512 -13.89 -27.78 16.81
C ASP A 512 -14.67 -26.79 17.70
N ASP A 513 -13.99 -26.13 18.64
CA ASP A 513 -14.57 -25.11 19.52
C ASP A 513 -14.72 -23.79 18.78
N GLN A 514 -15.97 -23.33 18.63
CA GLN A 514 -16.32 -22.17 17.82
C GLN A 514 -15.74 -20.86 18.39
N GLU A 515 -15.73 -20.69 19.71
CA GLU A 515 -15.20 -19.48 20.37
C GLU A 515 -13.68 -19.38 20.18
N THR A 516 -12.96 -20.49 20.36
CA THR A 516 -11.52 -20.58 20.09
C THR A 516 -11.20 -20.32 18.62
N LEU A 517 -11.98 -20.86 17.68
CA LEU A 517 -11.78 -20.61 16.26
C LEU A 517 -12.02 -19.14 15.88
N GLN A 518 -13.00 -18.48 16.49
CA GLN A 518 -13.25 -17.06 16.28
C GLN A 518 -12.08 -16.21 16.77
N LEU A 519 -11.61 -16.43 18.00
CA LEU A 519 -10.44 -15.75 18.56
C LEU A 519 -9.18 -15.99 17.72
N ASN A 520 -9.02 -17.21 17.20
CA ASN A 520 -7.92 -17.55 16.31
C ASN A 520 -8.00 -16.81 14.98
N SER A 521 -9.20 -16.60 14.44
CA SER A 521 -9.40 -15.94 13.15
C SER A 521 -9.01 -14.45 13.20
N GLU A 522 -9.45 -13.73 14.23
CA GLU A 522 -9.07 -12.34 14.49
C GLU A 522 -7.55 -12.24 14.73
N ALA A 523 -7.00 -13.13 15.57
CA ALA A 523 -5.57 -13.17 15.86
C ALA A 523 -4.73 -13.44 14.61
N VAL A 524 -5.19 -14.31 13.70
CA VAL A 524 -4.52 -14.58 12.43
C VAL A 524 -4.59 -13.38 11.49
N LEU A 525 -5.74 -12.71 11.36
CA LEU A 525 -5.86 -11.49 10.54
C LEU A 525 -4.88 -10.40 11.01
N LYS A 526 -4.88 -10.11 12.31
CA LYS A 526 -3.95 -9.16 12.92
C LYS A 526 -2.49 -9.62 12.78
N SER A 527 -2.23 -10.93 12.77
CA SER A 527 -0.88 -11.45 12.53
C SER A 527 -0.44 -11.26 11.08
N ILE A 528 -1.31 -11.45 10.09
CA ILE A 528 -0.99 -11.18 8.67
C ILE A 528 -0.66 -9.70 8.47
N GLU A 529 -1.50 -8.82 9.02
CA GLU A 529 -1.33 -7.37 8.96
C GLU A 529 -0.01 -6.95 9.62
N ALA A 530 0.27 -7.46 10.82
CA ALA A 530 1.47 -7.13 11.58
C ALA A 530 2.74 -7.74 11.01
N GLN A 531 2.75 -9.00 10.60
CA GLN A 531 3.98 -9.71 10.22
C GLN A 531 4.42 -9.36 8.81
N HIS A 532 3.48 -9.34 7.85
CA HIS A 532 3.84 -9.29 6.43
C HIS A 532 3.41 -7.99 5.77
N GLY A 533 2.41 -7.29 6.32
CA GLY A 533 1.83 -6.11 5.69
C GLY A 533 1.22 -6.41 4.33
N LEU A 534 0.79 -7.65 4.10
CA LEU A 534 0.11 -8.09 2.87
C LEU A 534 -1.37 -7.73 2.89
N LEU A 535 -1.95 -7.66 4.09
CA LEU A 535 -3.25 -7.07 4.35
C LEU A 535 -3.05 -5.81 5.19
N VAL A 536 -3.86 -4.78 4.96
CA VAL A 536 -3.77 -3.48 5.64
C VAL A 536 -5.16 -2.98 5.98
N GLU A 537 -5.35 -2.49 7.20
CA GLU A 537 -6.56 -1.76 7.62
C GLU A 537 -6.54 -0.35 7.00
N ARG A 538 -7.43 -0.08 6.04
CA ARG A 538 -7.51 1.16 5.26
C ARG A 538 -8.42 2.21 5.90
N ALA A 539 -9.40 1.75 6.66
CA ALA A 539 -10.31 2.52 7.52
C ALA A 539 -10.76 1.58 8.65
N ARG A 540 -11.41 2.09 9.68
CA ARG A 540 -11.77 1.29 10.86
C ARG A 540 -12.56 0.04 10.44
N ARG A 541 -12.01 -1.15 10.72
CA ARG A 541 -12.55 -2.47 10.35
C ARG A 541 -12.71 -2.71 8.84
N ILE A 542 -12.02 -1.94 8.00
CA ILE A 542 -12.02 -2.12 6.55
C ILE A 542 -10.60 -2.46 6.10
N TYR A 543 -10.48 -3.60 5.44
CA TYR A 543 -9.22 -4.19 5.01
C TYR A 543 -9.09 -4.20 3.49
N SER A 544 -7.85 -4.21 3.01
CA SER A 544 -7.49 -4.53 1.62
C SER A 544 -6.17 -5.28 1.58
N PHE A 545 -5.83 -5.85 0.42
CA PHE A 545 -4.43 -6.17 0.15
C PHE A 545 -3.58 -4.88 0.11
N SER A 546 -2.31 -4.97 0.48
CA SER A 546 -1.41 -3.81 0.45
C SER A 546 -1.20 -3.28 -0.97
N HIS A 547 -1.14 -4.21 -1.92
CA HIS A 547 -1.03 -3.96 -3.36
C HIS A 547 -1.97 -4.85 -4.13
N ARG A 548 -2.55 -4.32 -5.21
CA ARG A 548 -3.45 -5.09 -6.10
C ARG A 548 -2.68 -6.21 -6.79
N THR A 549 -1.45 -5.93 -7.22
CA THR A 549 -0.54 -6.92 -7.82
C THR A 549 -0.41 -8.19 -6.98
N PHE A 550 -0.37 -8.09 -5.65
CA PHE A 550 -0.33 -9.27 -4.78
C PHE A 550 -1.67 -10.01 -4.72
N GLN A 551 -2.80 -9.30 -4.67
CA GLN A 551 -4.12 -9.94 -4.75
C GLN A 551 -4.26 -10.72 -6.06
N GLU A 552 -3.91 -10.10 -7.20
CA GLU A 552 -3.98 -10.72 -8.52
C GLU A 552 -3.08 -11.94 -8.64
N TYR A 553 -1.85 -11.84 -8.13
CA TYR A 553 -0.94 -12.98 -8.04
C TYR A 553 -1.51 -14.13 -7.20
N PHE A 554 -2.08 -13.83 -6.03
CA PHE A 554 -2.67 -14.85 -5.16
C PHE A 554 -3.92 -15.50 -5.80
N VAL A 555 -4.73 -14.76 -6.54
CA VAL A 555 -5.85 -15.29 -7.34
C VAL A 555 -5.34 -16.23 -8.42
N ALA A 556 -4.39 -15.79 -9.25
CA ALA A 556 -3.81 -16.60 -10.32
C ALA A 556 -3.17 -17.88 -9.78
N ARG A 557 -2.42 -17.77 -8.67
CA ARG A 557 -1.83 -18.91 -7.99
C ARG A 557 -2.88 -19.87 -7.46
N ARG A 558 -3.96 -19.38 -6.85
CA ARG A 558 -5.05 -20.22 -6.31
C ARG A 558 -5.74 -21.03 -7.40
N ILE A 559 -5.87 -20.47 -8.61
CA ILE A 559 -6.39 -21.16 -9.79
C ILE A 559 -5.44 -22.31 -10.18
N VAL A 560 -4.14 -22.05 -10.26
CA VAL A 560 -3.13 -23.04 -10.68
C VAL A 560 -2.88 -24.14 -9.63
N THR A 561 -3.01 -23.84 -8.34
CA THR A 561 -2.76 -24.82 -7.26
C THR A 561 -3.97 -25.70 -6.93
N CYS A 562 -5.09 -25.55 -7.64
CA CYS A 562 -6.23 -26.45 -7.51
C CYS A 562 -5.87 -27.90 -7.87
N SER A 563 -6.68 -28.85 -7.40
CA SER A 563 -6.47 -30.26 -7.74
C SER A 563 -6.58 -30.47 -9.26
N THR A 564 -5.82 -31.42 -9.82
CA THR A 564 -5.83 -31.74 -11.27
C THR A 564 -7.22 -32.09 -11.80
N LYS A 565 -8.14 -32.55 -10.95
CA LYS A 565 -9.54 -32.82 -11.33
C LYS A 565 -10.38 -31.55 -11.48
N GLN A 566 -10.00 -30.49 -10.78
CA GLN A 566 -10.73 -29.21 -10.74
C GLN A 566 -10.11 -28.17 -11.69
N ILE A 567 -8.83 -28.30 -12.05
CA ILE A 567 -8.11 -27.30 -12.85
C ILE A 567 -8.85 -26.95 -14.15
N HIS A 568 -9.32 -27.94 -14.91
CA HIS A 568 -10.10 -27.71 -16.13
C HIS A 568 -11.35 -26.84 -15.87
N THR A 569 -12.04 -27.07 -14.75
CA THR A 569 -13.23 -26.30 -14.39
C THR A 569 -12.86 -24.86 -14.03
N GLU A 570 -11.78 -24.67 -13.26
CA GLU A 570 -11.30 -23.33 -12.91
C GLU A 570 -10.77 -22.55 -14.11
N LEU A 571 -10.06 -23.21 -15.03
CA LEU A 571 -9.63 -22.59 -16.29
C LEU A 571 -10.82 -22.23 -17.18
N SER A 572 -11.84 -23.09 -17.24
CA SER A 572 -13.09 -22.80 -17.97
C SER A 572 -13.83 -21.61 -17.36
N ASN A 573 -13.90 -21.53 -16.02
CA ASN A 573 -14.48 -20.41 -15.30
C ASN A 573 -13.70 -19.11 -15.59
N LEU A 574 -12.36 -19.16 -15.52
CA LEU A 574 -11.51 -18.01 -15.85
C LEU A 574 -11.76 -17.52 -17.27
N VAL A 575 -11.78 -18.43 -18.24
CA VAL A 575 -12.01 -18.13 -19.66
C VAL A 575 -13.39 -17.52 -19.90
N SER A 576 -14.42 -17.90 -19.15
CA SER A 576 -15.75 -17.26 -19.24
C SER A 576 -15.72 -15.76 -18.89
N ARG A 577 -14.67 -15.28 -18.22
CA ARG A 577 -14.45 -13.89 -17.82
C ARG A 577 -13.50 -13.13 -18.76
N ILE A 578 -13.14 -13.68 -19.93
CA ILE A 578 -12.11 -13.11 -20.82
C ILE A 578 -12.37 -11.68 -21.29
N THR A 579 -13.63 -11.26 -21.36
CA THR A 579 -14.02 -9.89 -21.75
C THR A 579 -13.92 -8.89 -20.60
N GLN A 580 -13.76 -9.35 -19.36
CA GLN A 580 -13.70 -8.50 -18.18
C GLN A 580 -12.27 -7.99 -17.96
N LYS A 581 -12.07 -6.67 -18.17
CA LYS A 581 -10.76 -6.01 -18.05
C LYS A 581 -10.00 -6.35 -16.76
N ARG A 582 -10.70 -6.48 -15.62
CA ARG A 582 -10.09 -6.78 -14.32
C ARG A 582 -9.37 -8.13 -14.26
N TYR A 583 -9.77 -9.12 -15.07
CA TYR A 583 -9.14 -10.44 -15.10
C TYR A 583 -7.89 -10.47 -15.97
N ARG A 584 -7.58 -9.40 -16.71
CA ARG A 584 -6.45 -9.34 -17.64
C ARG A 584 -5.14 -9.80 -17.01
N GLU A 585 -4.79 -9.26 -15.83
CA GLU A 585 -3.54 -9.63 -15.16
C GLU A 585 -3.58 -11.07 -14.62
N ILE A 586 -4.77 -11.56 -14.23
CA ILE A 586 -4.96 -12.95 -13.80
C ILE A 586 -4.59 -13.90 -14.93
N PHE A 587 -5.07 -13.67 -16.17
CA PHE A 587 -4.70 -14.50 -17.32
C PHE A 587 -3.20 -14.56 -17.56
N LEU A 588 -2.53 -13.40 -17.51
CA LEU A 588 -1.09 -13.30 -17.74
C LEU A 588 -0.30 -14.05 -16.66
N LEU A 589 -0.67 -13.87 -15.39
CA LEU A 589 -0.01 -14.56 -14.28
C LEU A 589 -0.34 -16.05 -14.28
N THR A 590 -1.55 -16.45 -14.65
CA THR A 590 -1.92 -17.87 -14.72
C THR A 590 -1.11 -18.60 -15.79
N VAL A 591 -0.89 -18.03 -16.98
CA VAL A 591 -0.04 -18.69 -18.01
C VAL A 591 1.42 -18.79 -17.58
N GLU A 592 1.95 -17.80 -16.86
CA GLU A 592 3.31 -17.80 -16.33
C GLU A 592 3.51 -18.81 -15.18
N LEU A 593 2.46 -19.07 -14.40
CA LEU A 593 2.47 -19.99 -13.26
C LEU A 593 2.18 -21.45 -13.64
N LEU A 594 1.49 -21.68 -14.77
CA LEU A 594 1.17 -23.03 -15.25
C LEU A 594 2.44 -23.75 -15.73
N PRO A 595 2.62 -25.03 -15.37
CA PRO A 595 3.68 -25.85 -15.97
C PRO A 595 3.53 -26.03 -17.49
N ASP A 596 2.28 -26.02 -17.96
CA ASP A 596 1.89 -26.09 -19.37
C ASP A 596 0.63 -25.23 -19.57
N ALA A 597 0.71 -24.25 -20.48
CA ALA A 597 -0.37 -23.32 -20.75
C ALA A 597 -1.24 -23.72 -21.96
N ASP A 598 -0.99 -24.86 -22.61
CA ASP A 598 -1.72 -25.30 -23.81
C ASP A 598 -3.25 -25.34 -23.58
N GLU A 599 -3.71 -25.94 -22.49
CA GLU A 599 -5.14 -26.08 -22.18
C GLU A 599 -5.82 -24.71 -22.03
N LEU A 600 -5.24 -23.81 -21.23
CA LEU A 600 -5.79 -22.47 -21.01
C LEU A 600 -5.85 -21.68 -22.32
N LEU A 601 -4.78 -21.68 -23.11
CA LEU A 601 -4.74 -20.91 -24.37
C LEU A 601 -5.70 -21.45 -25.42
N LEU A 602 -5.90 -22.77 -25.49
CA LEU A 602 -6.90 -23.40 -26.37
C LEU A 602 -8.33 -23.08 -25.92
N LEU A 603 -8.60 -23.10 -24.60
CA LEU A 603 -9.89 -22.69 -24.05
C LEU A 603 -10.15 -21.20 -24.33
N MET A 604 -9.15 -20.33 -24.14
CA MET A 604 -9.23 -18.91 -24.49
C MET A 604 -9.61 -18.73 -25.95
N LYS A 605 -8.91 -19.41 -26.88
CA LYS A 605 -9.22 -19.34 -28.32
C LYS A 605 -10.65 -19.76 -28.62
N LYS A 606 -11.10 -20.89 -28.08
CA LYS A 606 -12.48 -21.37 -28.26
C LYS A 606 -13.50 -20.36 -27.77
N GLN A 607 -13.26 -19.73 -26.62
CA GLN A 607 -14.15 -18.71 -26.07
C GLN A 607 -14.14 -17.45 -26.93
N ILE A 608 -12.98 -16.99 -27.38
CA ILE A 608 -12.83 -15.85 -28.29
C ILE A 608 -13.66 -16.05 -29.54
N ASP A 609 -13.56 -17.23 -30.17
CA ASP A 609 -14.32 -17.55 -31.38
C ASP A 609 -15.83 -17.57 -31.13
N SER A 610 -16.26 -18.03 -29.95
CA SER A 610 -17.68 -18.04 -29.56
C SER A 610 -18.27 -16.63 -29.33
N LEU A 611 -17.45 -15.60 -29.10
CA LEU A 611 -17.95 -14.23 -28.90
C LEU A 611 -18.67 -13.67 -30.13
N ILE A 612 -18.32 -14.16 -31.30
CA ILE A 612 -18.81 -13.65 -32.59
C ILE A 612 -19.50 -14.73 -33.44
N SER A 613 -19.65 -15.95 -32.92
CA SER A 613 -20.21 -17.08 -33.69
C SER A 613 -21.67 -16.88 -34.09
N ASN A 614 -22.41 -16.05 -33.34
CA ASN A 614 -23.84 -15.87 -33.52
C ASN A 614 -24.22 -14.70 -34.45
N SER A 615 -23.28 -13.81 -34.81
CA SER A 615 -23.53 -12.70 -35.74
C SER A 615 -23.14 -13.07 -37.17
N ALA A 616 -24.13 -13.16 -38.06
CA ALA A 616 -23.89 -13.41 -39.47
C ALA A 616 -23.06 -12.29 -40.14
N SER A 617 -23.27 -11.03 -39.74
CA SER A 617 -22.54 -9.87 -40.24
C SER A 617 -21.05 -9.92 -39.87
N LEU A 618 -20.74 -10.25 -38.61
CA LEU A 618 -19.36 -10.39 -38.13
C LEU A 618 -18.66 -11.62 -38.74
N GLN A 619 -19.39 -12.73 -38.96
CA GLN A 619 -18.86 -13.87 -39.69
C GLN A 619 -18.58 -13.52 -41.17
N ALA A 620 -19.45 -12.75 -41.82
CA ALA A 620 -19.23 -12.28 -43.18
C ALA A 620 -17.99 -11.37 -43.29
N LEU A 621 -17.77 -10.49 -42.30
CA LEU A 621 -16.55 -9.70 -42.18
C LEU A 621 -15.31 -10.61 -42.10
N LEU A 622 -15.31 -11.62 -41.21
CA LEU A 622 -14.17 -12.54 -41.09
C LEU A 622 -13.94 -13.40 -42.34
N SER A 623 -14.99 -13.85 -43.02
CA SER A 623 -14.87 -14.55 -44.30
C SER A 623 -14.28 -13.65 -45.39
N TRP A 624 -14.69 -12.38 -45.44
CA TRP A 624 -14.11 -11.39 -46.33
C TRP A 624 -12.62 -11.18 -46.06
N VAL A 625 -12.26 -10.99 -44.78
CA VAL A 625 -10.87 -10.84 -44.34
C VAL A 625 -10.02 -12.08 -44.65
N CYS A 626 -10.56 -13.28 -44.44
CA CYS A 626 -9.88 -14.54 -44.75
C CYS A 626 -9.57 -14.65 -46.24
N LYS A 627 -10.59 -14.41 -47.08
CA LYS A 627 -10.44 -14.39 -48.53
C LYS A 627 -9.43 -13.34 -49.00
N LYS A 628 -9.38 -12.17 -48.37
CA LYS A 628 -8.36 -11.16 -48.67
C LYS A 628 -6.96 -11.63 -48.31
N ALA A 629 -6.80 -12.30 -47.18
CA ALA A 629 -5.50 -12.83 -46.77
C ALA A 629 -4.98 -13.95 -47.69
N GLU A 630 -5.85 -14.81 -48.22
CA GLU A 630 -5.48 -15.86 -49.19
C GLU A 630 -5.07 -15.28 -50.54
N ASN A 631 -5.74 -14.22 -51.00
CA ASN A 631 -5.48 -13.61 -52.30
C ASN A 631 -4.35 -12.57 -52.28
N THR A 632 -3.83 -12.22 -51.10
CA THR A 632 -2.73 -11.27 -50.98
C THR A 632 -1.40 -12.02 -50.95
N ASP A 633 -0.71 -12.03 -52.09
CA ASP A 633 0.66 -12.54 -52.13
C ASP A 633 1.61 -11.57 -51.42
N THR A 634 2.34 -12.08 -50.43
CA THR A 634 3.35 -11.34 -49.67
C THR A 634 4.74 -11.97 -49.81
N ASN A 635 4.95 -12.87 -50.78
CA ASN A 635 6.20 -13.61 -50.96
C ASN A 635 6.70 -14.30 -49.66
N GLY A 636 5.76 -14.69 -48.79
CA GLY A 636 6.06 -15.30 -47.48
C GLY A 636 6.54 -14.32 -46.39
N GLN A 637 6.53 -13.01 -46.63
CA GLN A 637 6.97 -11.99 -45.68
C GLN A 637 6.07 -11.92 -44.43
N TYR A 638 4.76 -12.10 -44.61
CA TYR A 638 3.78 -12.01 -43.52
C TYR A 638 2.94 -13.28 -43.41
N LYS A 639 2.63 -13.68 -42.16
CA LYS A 639 1.72 -14.80 -41.92
C LYS A 639 0.27 -14.39 -42.25
N PRO A 640 -0.60 -15.32 -42.68
CA PRO A 640 -2.00 -15.02 -42.98
C PRO A 640 -2.75 -14.34 -41.83
N SER A 641 -2.44 -14.64 -40.56
CA SER A 641 -3.05 -13.95 -39.41
C SER A 641 -2.69 -12.47 -39.31
N VAL A 642 -1.49 -12.07 -39.76
CA VAL A 642 -1.08 -10.66 -39.82
C VAL A 642 -1.88 -9.92 -40.90
N ILE A 643 -2.03 -10.54 -42.08
CA ILE A 643 -2.78 -9.97 -43.19
C ILE A 643 -4.27 -9.84 -42.83
N ARG A 644 -4.82 -10.81 -42.10
CA ARG A 644 -6.19 -10.73 -41.59
C ARG A 644 -6.37 -9.59 -40.59
N ALA A 645 -5.44 -9.45 -39.64
CA ALA A 645 -5.44 -8.32 -38.72
C ALA A 645 -5.38 -6.98 -39.47
N PHE A 646 -4.55 -6.89 -40.52
CA PHE A 646 -4.45 -5.72 -41.40
C PHE A 646 -5.78 -5.31 -42.02
N TYR A 647 -6.45 -6.22 -42.72
CA TYR A 647 -7.73 -5.89 -43.35
C TYR A 647 -8.86 -5.63 -42.33
N LEU A 648 -8.80 -6.24 -41.14
CA LEU A 648 -9.70 -5.85 -40.04
C LEU A 648 -9.48 -4.40 -39.60
N ALA A 649 -8.24 -3.96 -39.44
CA ALA A 649 -7.96 -2.57 -39.07
C ALA A 649 -8.34 -1.57 -40.17
N LEU A 650 -8.26 -1.97 -41.44
CA LEU A 650 -8.79 -1.16 -42.55
C LEU A 650 -10.31 -1.05 -42.51
N SER A 651 -11.03 -2.13 -42.19
CA SER A 651 -12.49 -2.13 -42.08
C SER A 651 -13.02 -1.43 -40.82
N ASN A 652 -12.20 -1.37 -39.76
CA ASN A 652 -12.53 -0.74 -38.48
C ASN A 652 -11.25 -0.30 -37.76
N MET A 653 -11.10 1.01 -37.52
CA MET A 653 -9.87 1.59 -36.96
C MET A 653 -9.50 1.08 -35.55
N THR A 654 -10.37 0.33 -34.88
CA THR A 654 -10.11 -0.20 -33.54
C THR A 654 -8.99 -1.24 -33.53
N PHE A 655 -8.80 -2.06 -34.58
CA PHE A 655 -7.85 -3.20 -34.60
C PHE A 655 -6.36 -2.84 -34.73
N LYS A 656 -6.01 -1.56 -34.75
CA LYS A 656 -4.64 -1.08 -34.95
C LYS A 656 -3.64 -1.63 -33.93
N ASP A 657 -4.06 -1.71 -32.66
CA ASP A 657 -3.21 -2.24 -31.58
C ASP A 657 -2.88 -3.73 -31.74
N LEU A 658 -3.76 -4.50 -32.39
CA LEU A 658 -3.54 -5.91 -32.69
C LEU A 658 -2.43 -6.09 -33.73
N ILE A 659 -2.41 -5.22 -34.74
CA ILE A 659 -1.37 -5.22 -35.77
C ILE A 659 -0.05 -4.73 -35.19
N ASN A 660 -0.07 -3.69 -34.34
CA ASN A 660 1.12 -3.22 -33.60
C ASN A 660 1.86 -4.39 -32.94
N LYS A 661 1.14 -5.35 -32.35
CA LYS A 661 1.75 -6.53 -31.70
C LYS A 661 2.15 -7.65 -32.67
N LEU A 662 1.34 -7.92 -33.70
CA LEU A 662 1.59 -9.02 -34.63
C LEU A 662 2.68 -8.68 -35.67
N ALA A 663 2.72 -7.44 -36.13
CA ALA A 663 3.69 -6.93 -37.10
C ALA A 663 3.88 -5.41 -36.91
N PRO A 664 4.77 -4.99 -35.99
CA PRO A 664 5.07 -3.58 -35.75
C PRO A 664 5.45 -2.81 -37.04
N SER A 665 6.17 -3.46 -37.96
CA SER A 665 6.56 -2.86 -39.25
C SER A 665 5.37 -2.48 -40.12
N LEU A 666 4.31 -3.28 -40.12
CA LEU A 666 3.09 -3.02 -40.88
C LEU A 666 2.20 -1.98 -40.19
N SER A 667 2.27 -1.92 -38.86
CA SER A 667 1.45 -1.03 -38.05
C SER A 667 1.84 0.45 -38.14
N VAL A 668 3.15 0.75 -38.26
CA VAL A 668 3.66 2.12 -38.49
C VAL A 668 3.07 2.72 -39.77
N SER A 669 2.77 1.89 -40.76
CA SER A 669 2.13 2.35 -42.01
C SER A 669 0.67 2.76 -41.81
N LEU A 670 -0.01 2.24 -40.77
CA LEU A 670 -1.39 2.63 -40.41
C LEU A 670 -1.45 3.93 -39.59
N ASP A 671 -0.31 4.49 -39.17
CA ASP A 671 -0.20 5.78 -38.46
C ASP A 671 -0.13 6.94 -39.47
N SER A 672 -1.29 7.39 -39.96
CA SER A 672 -1.41 8.56 -40.83
C SER A 672 -1.13 9.93 -40.18
N ASN A 673 -0.76 9.98 -38.88
CA ASN A 673 -0.49 11.24 -38.16
C ASN A 673 1.00 11.55 -37.93
N ALA A 674 1.93 10.75 -38.42
CA ALA A 674 3.37 11.06 -38.30
C ALA A 674 3.88 12.09 -39.34
N LEU A 675 3.01 12.65 -40.19
CA LEU A 675 3.37 13.61 -41.25
C LEU A 675 2.67 14.98 -41.16
N THR A 676 2.03 15.32 -40.03
CA THR A 676 1.46 16.67 -39.82
C THR A 676 2.25 17.49 -38.79
N SER A 677 3.53 17.75 -39.09
CA SER A 677 4.20 18.95 -38.59
C SER A 677 5.39 19.34 -39.47
N SER A 678 5.10 19.88 -40.65
CA SER A 678 5.99 20.85 -41.29
C SER A 678 5.16 22.03 -41.79
N PRO A 679 5.35 23.25 -41.25
CA PRO A 679 4.62 24.42 -41.69
C PRO A 679 5.38 25.04 -42.86
N ASP A 680 5.21 24.52 -44.08
CA ASP A 680 5.54 25.30 -45.27
C ASP A 680 4.82 24.76 -46.52
N TYR A 681 4.03 25.65 -47.11
CA TYR A 681 3.45 25.65 -48.47
C TYR A 681 2.66 24.43 -48.96
N GLY A 682 1.33 24.56 -48.93
CA GLY A 682 0.53 24.65 -50.15
C GLY A 682 0.68 23.57 -51.23
N ASP A 683 0.75 22.31 -50.88
CA ASP A 683 0.39 21.18 -51.74
C ASP A 683 0.10 19.98 -50.82
N SER A 684 -1.19 19.75 -50.49
CA SER A 684 -1.62 18.56 -49.75
C SER A 684 -1.73 17.38 -50.72
N SER A 685 -0.57 16.94 -51.17
CA SER A 685 -0.34 15.70 -51.89
C SER A 685 0.10 14.68 -50.82
N LEU A 686 -0.75 13.67 -50.56
CA LEU A 686 -0.48 12.61 -49.57
C LEU A 686 0.57 11.65 -50.14
N SER A 687 1.81 12.12 -50.28
CA SER A 687 2.91 11.27 -50.71
C SER A 687 3.44 10.46 -49.51
N LEU A 688 3.21 9.14 -49.52
CA LEU A 688 3.89 8.18 -48.63
C LEU A 688 5.35 8.04 -49.04
N ASN A 689 6.14 9.09 -48.85
CA ASN A 689 7.58 9.11 -49.08
C ASN A 689 8.30 9.53 -47.80
N GLN A 690 8.68 8.54 -46.99
CA GLN A 690 10.05 8.30 -46.53
C GLN A 690 10.02 7.41 -45.28
N GLY A 691 10.51 6.18 -45.41
CA GLY A 691 11.03 5.41 -44.28
C GLY A 691 10.32 4.10 -43.94
N SER A 692 10.34 3.10 -44.84
CA SER A 692 10.57 1.69 -44.48
C SER A 692 10.53 0.81 -45.74
N ASN A 693 11.38 -0.22 -45.78
CA ASN A 693 11.53 -1.20 -46.86
C ASN A 693 10.20 -1.83 -47.33
N PHE A 694 9.51 -1.19 -48.28
CA PHE A 694 8.21 -1.62 -48.81
C PHE A 694 8.26 -1.93 -50.32
N GLU A 695 9.42 -2.25 -50.86
CA GLU A 695 9.57 -2.48 -52.31
C GLU A 695 8.77 -3.69 -52.83
N ASP A 696 8.27 -4.59 -51.97
CA ASP A 696 7.65 -5.87 -52.40
C ASP A 696 6.20 -6.17 -51.93
N THR A 697 5.40 -5.19 -51.46
CA THR A 697 3.94 -5.41 -51.24
C THR A 697 3.04 -4.26 -51.72
N ASN A 698 3.18 -3.87 -53.00
CA ASN A 698 2.37 -2.85 -53.69
C ASN A 698 0.85 -2.96 -53.42
N ASN A 699 0.32 -4.18 -53.26
CA ASN A 699 -1.11 -4.40 -53.03
C ASN A 699 -1.61 -3.93 -51.66
N LEU A 700 -0.83 -4.13 -50.58
CA LEU A 700 -1.21 -3.69 -49.24
C LEU A 700 -1.16 -2.16 -49.12
N LYS A 701 -0.14 -1.55 -49.73
CA LYS A 701 0.02 -0.09 -49.76
C LYS A 701 -1.13 0.59 -50.52
N LEU A 702 -1.51 0.05 -51.68
CA LEU A 702 -2.64 0.57 -52.47
C LEU A 702 -3.96 0.47 -51.71
N ASP A 703 -4.23 -0.68 -51.07
CA ASP A 703 -5.48 -0.87 -50.32
C ASP A 703 -5.58 0.06 -49.11
N LEU A 704 -4.44 0.33 -48.45
CA LEU A 704 -4.34 1.32 -47.38
C LEU A 704 -4.61 2.74 -47.86
N GLU A 705 -3.94 3.18 -48.93
CA GLU A 705 -4.10 4.54 -49.47
C GLU A 705 -5.55 4.80 -49.90
N LEU A 706 -6.16 3.87 -50.65
CA LEU A 706 -7.56 3.99 -51.07
C LEU A 706 -8.52 4.08 -49.87
N THR A 707 -8.26 3.31 -48.81
CA THR A 707 -9.08 3.34 -47.58
C THR A 707 -8.91 4.66 -46.82
N GLN A 708 -7.69 5.22 -46.75
CA GLN A 708 -7.43 6.52 -46.15
C GLN A 708 -8.11 7.66 -46.93
N ILE A 709 -8.05 7.62 -48.27
CA ILE A 709 -8.73 8.60 -49.13
C ILE A 709 -10.24 8.56 -48.90
N LEU A 710 -10.83 7.36 -48.81
CA LEU A 710 -12.25 7.20 -48.49
C LEU A 710 -12.60 7.77 -47.10
N ALA A 711 -11.73 7.60 -46.10
CA ALA A 711 -11.91 8.15 -44.75
C ALA A 711 -11.84 9.68 -44.73
N HIS A 712 -10.83 10.28 -45.37
CA HIS A 712 -10.70 11.74 -45.51
C HIS A 712 -11.88 12.35 -46.28
N ALA A 713 -12.31 11.70 -47.36
CA ALA A 713 -13.49 12.13 -48.11
C ALA A 713 -14.77 12.12 -47.25
N SER A 714 -14.89 11.14 -46.35
CA SER A 714 -16.01 11.05 -45.40
C SER A 714 -15.99 12.13 -44.32
N SER A 715 -14.84 12.78 -44.07
CA SER A 715 -14.68 13.93 -43.18
C SER A 715 -14.63 15.28 -43.93
N HIS A 716 -15.00 15.30 -45.22
CA HIS A 716 -14.94 16.48 -46.10
C HIS A 716 -13.53 17.06 -46.28
N GLU A 717 -12.49 16.24 -46.09
CA GLU A 717 -11.10 16.61 -46.35
C GLU A 717 -10.70 16.19 -47.78
N LEU A 718 -9.95 17.06 -48.47
CA LEU A 718 -9.45 16.75 -49.81
C LEU A 718 -8.22 15.86 -49.75
N ALA A 719 -8.37 14.61 -50.22
CA ALA A 719 -7.27 13.67 -50.44
C ALA A 719 -7.27 13.23 -51.91
N ARG A 720 -6.18 13.53 -52.64
CA ARG A 720 -6.02 13.13 -54.06
C ARG A 720 -5.39 11.76 -54.19
N ILE A 721 -5.77 11.02 -55.24
CA ILE A 721 -5.23 9.68 -55.53
C ILE A 721 -3.90 9.83 -56.30
N GLU A 722 -2.78 9.53 -55.67
CA GLU A 722 -1.45 9.57 -56.30
C GLU A 722 -1.08 8.22 -56.93
N LEU A 723 -1.45 8.03 -58.20
CA LEU A 723 -1.22 6.77 -58.91
C LEU A 723 0.24 6.56 -59.38
N ALA A 724 1.10 7.57 -59.25
CA ALA A 724 2.47 7.55 -59.78
C ALA A 724 3.39 6.53 -59.09
N HIS A 725 3.00 6.05 -57.91
CA HIS A 725 3.80 5.14 -57.08
C HIS A 725 3.50 3.65 -57.31
N PHE A 726 2.54 3.30 -58.18
CA PHE A 726 2.12 1.92 -58.40
C PHE A 726 2.37 1.46 -59.84
N SER A 727 3.50 0.77 -60.04
CA SER A 727 3.96 0.30 -61.35
C SER A 727 3.20 -0.93 -61.89
N SER A 728 2.28 -1.52 -61.12
CA SER A 728 1.63 -2.80 -61.40
C SER A 728 0.09 -2.78 -61.29
N LEU A 729 -0.54 -1.64 -61.55
CA LEU A 729 -2.00 -1.51 -61.51
C LEU A 729 -2.67 -2.09 -62.77
N ASN A 730 -3.89 -2.61 -62.62
CA ASN A 730 -4.75 -2.93 -63.75
C ASN A 730 -5.06 -1.61 -64.52
N GLU A 731 -4.88 -1.62 -65.84
CA GLU A 731 -5.12 -0.43 -66.69
C GLU A 731 -6.54 0.12 -66.56
N GLU A 732 -7.55 -0.74 -66.40
CA GLU A 732 -8.95 -0.34 -66.20
C GLU A 732 -9.14 0.39 -64.86
N LEU A 733 -8.59 -0.17 -63.77
CA LEU A 733 -8.62 0.45 -62.45
C LEU A 733 -7.90 1.81 -62.46
N GLN A 734 -6.77 1.91 -63.16
CA GLN A 734 -6.02 3.16 -63.28
C GLN A 734 -6.84 4.25 -63.97
N GLN A 735 -7.56 3.91 -65.06
CA GLN A 735 -8.42 4.86 -65.78
C GLN A 735 -9.60 5.34 -64.93
N GLU A 736 -10.26 4.44 -64.19
CA GLU A 736 -11.36 4.82 -63.30
C GLU A 736 -10.89 5.72 -62.15
N LEU A 737 -9.76 5.39 -61.51
CA LEU A 737 -9.19 6.22 -60.45
C LEU A 737 -8.72 7.59 -60.97
N GLN A 738 -8.16 7.67 -62.19
CA GLN A 738 -7.84 8.95 -62.84
C GLN A 738 -9.09 9.79 -63.12
N THR A 739 -10.17 9.14 -63.55
CA THR A 739 -11.46 9.79 -63.79
C THR A 739 -12.00 10.39 -62.50
N LEU A 740 -12.02 9.62 -61.41
CA LEU A 740 -12.42 10.10 -60.08
C LEU A 740 -11.53 11.24 -59.57
N ASN A 741 -10.22 11.17 -59.79
CA ASN A 741 -9.27 12.21 -59.38
C ASN A 741 -9.44 13.52 -60.17
N SER A 742 -9.91 13.45 -61.43
CA SER A 742 -10.22 14.62 -62.26
C SER A 742 -11.50 15.35 -61.86
N GLN A 743 -12.40 14.69 -61.13
CA GLN A 743 -13.66 15.26 -60.63
C GLN A 743 -13.47 16.05 -59.33
N LEU A 744 -12.34 15.88 -58.63
CA LEU A 744 -12.03 16.58 -57.39
C LEU A 744 -11.68 18.05 -57.67
N PRO A 745 -12.19 19.01 -56.86
CA PRO A 745 -11.90 20.43 -57.02
C PRO A 745 -10.41 20.71 -56.82
N HIS A 746 -9.93 21.79 -57.42
CA HIS A 746 -8.55 22.25 -57.22
C HIS A 746 -8.40 22.95 -55.87
N SER A 747 -7.23 22.81 -55.23
CA SER A 747 -6.92 23.30 -53.88
C SER A 747 -7.16 24.81 -53.67
N ASN A 748 -7.27 25.58 -54.76
CA ASN A 748 -7.44 27.04 -54.78
C ASN A 748 -8.89 27.50 -55.01
N GLU A 749 -9.87 26.59 -55.07
CA GLU A 749 -11.28 26.96 -55.25
C GLU A 749 -11.91 27.43 -53.94
N GLN A 750 -12.55 28.60 -53.94
CA GLN A 750 -13.24 29.17 -52.77
C GLN A 750 -14.47 28.36 -52.32
N ASN A 751 -14.84 27.30 -53.05
CA ASN A 751 -16.11 26.57 -52.94
C ASN A 751 -15.95 25.06 -52.65
N ILE A 752 -14.84 24.63 -52.05
CA ILE A 752 -14.61 23.20 -51.71
C ILE A 752 -15.75 22.64 -50.84
N GLN A 753 -16.26 23.44 -49.90
CA GLN A 753 -17.39 23.04 -49.05
C GLN A 753 -18.69 22.87 -49.85
N GLU A 754 -18.99 23.81 -50.75
CA GLU A 754 -20.17 23.72 -51.63
C GLU A 754 -20.09 22.51 -52.58
N TRP A 755 -18.90 22.15 -53.04
CA TRP A 755 -18.71 20.94 -53.85
C TRP A 755 -18.97 19.67 -53.05
N TRP A 756 -18.48 19.60 -51.80
CA TRP A 756 -18.77 18.48 -50.91
C TRP A 756 -20.27 18.33 -50.63
N ASP A 757 -20.98 19.44 -50.42
CA ASP A 757 -22.43 19.45 -50.19
C ASP A 757 -23.24 18.99 -51.42
N LEU A 758 -22.78 19.31 -52.64
CA LEU A 758 -23.50 19.03 -53.88
C LEU A 758 -23.13 17.68 -54.54
N SER A 759 -21.84 17.34 -54.55
CA SER A 759 -21.29 16.23 -55.36
C SER A 759 -20.50 15.21 -54.53
N GLY A 760 -20.18 15.53 -53.27
CA GLY A 760 -19.31 14.71 -52.42
C GLY A 760 -19.86 13.31 -52.14
N ASN A 761 -21.15 13.20 -51.80
CA ASN A 761 -21.78 11.92 -51.51
C ASN A 761 -21.80 10.97 -52.72
N ASP A 762 -22.05 11.49 -53.92
CA ASP A 762 -22.05 10.69 -55.13
C ASP A 762 -20.63 10.28 -55.53
N TRP A 763 -19.64 11.16 -55.34
CA TRP A 763 -18.23 10.83 -55.52
C TRP A 763 -17.76 9.72 -54.56
N ILE A 764 -18.13 9.80 -53.26
CA ILE A 764 -17.82 8.77 -52.26
C ILE A 764 -18.42 7.42 -52.68
N LYS A 765 -19.68 7.39 -53.15
CA LYS A 765 -20.33 6.17 -53.66
C LYS A 765 -19.61 5.60 -54.88
N SER A 766 -19.20 6.46 -55.82
CA SER A 766 -18.43 6.04 -56.99
C SER A 766 -17.09 5.46 -56.59
N LEU A 767 -16.30 6.15 -55.76
CA LEU A 767 -15.02 5.65 -55.24
C LEU A 767 -15.20 4.30 -54.53
N ARG A 768 -16.21 4.19 -53.66
CA ARG A 768 -16.53 2.95 -52.95
C ARG A 768 -16.88 1.81 -53.91
N SER A 769 -17.62 2.08 -54.99
CA SER A 769 -17.98 1.09 -56.02
C SER A 769 -16.74 0.57 -56.74
N VAL A 770 -15.81 1.46 -57.12
CA VAL A 770 -14.53 1.11 -57.75
C VAL A 770 -13.68 0.26 -56.80
N MET A 771 -13.56 0.68 -55.53
CA MET A 771 -12.82 -0.05 -54.48
C MET A 771 -13.38 -1.46 -54.25
N ILE A 772 -14.71 -1.61 -54.19
CA ILE A 772 -15.36 -2.91 -53.99
C ILE A 772 -15.16 -3.81 -55.22
N TYR A 773 -15.36 -3.28 -56.43
CA TYR A 773 -15.29 -4.09 -57.65
C TYR A 773 -13.87 -4.59 -57.96
N TYR A 774 -12.87 -3.70 -57.94
CA TYR A 774 -11.51 -4.05 -58.36
C TYR A 774 -10.63 -4.60 -57.24
N ARG A 775 -10.87 -4.19 -55.99
CA ARG A 775 -9.98 -4.49 -54.86
C ARG A 775 -10.68 -5.24 -53.73
N ASN A 776 -12.02 -5.32 -53.77
CA ASN A 776 -12.84 -5.93 -52.73
C ASN A 776 -12.53 -5.31 -51.35
N ILE A 777 -12.49 -3.98 -51.27
CA ILE A 777 -12.29 -3.19 -50.03
C ILE A 777 -13.30 -2.03 -49.98
N GLY A 778 -13.44 -1.36 -48.83
CA GLY A 778 -14.34 -0.21 -48.68
C GLY A 778 -15.81 -0.57 -48.43
N HIS A 779 -16.09 -1.81 -48.03
CA HIS A 779 -17.42 -2.27 -47.65
C HIS A 779 -17.97 -1.48 -46.46
N ASP A 780 -19.24 -1.09 -46.54
CA ASP A 780 -19.99 -0.49 -45.45
C ASP A 780 -20.82 -1.59 -44.79
N TRP A 781 -20.38 -2.04 -43.62
CA TRP A 781 -20.96 -3.21 -42.96
C TRP A 781 -22.20 -2.89 -42.12
N GLU A 782 -22.54 -1.61 -41.93
CA GLU A 782 -23.72 -1.13 -41.19
C GLU A 782 -23.93 -1.84 -39.83
N PHE A 783 -22.85 -2.06 -39.08
CA PHE A 783 -22.92 -2.78 -37.80
C PHE A 783 -23.83 -2.07 -36.78
N THR A 784 -24.61 -2.88 -36.07
CA THR A 784 -25.37 -2.42 -34.89
C THR A 784 -24.43 -2.06 -33.73
N ALA A 785 -24.91 -1.27 -32.77
CA ALA A 785 -24.13 -0.94 -31.57
C ALA A 785 -23.65 -2.20 -30.80
N ASP A 786 -24.52 -3.22 -30.71
CA ASP A 786 -24.20 -4.50 -30.07
C ASP A 786 -23.09 -5.27 -30.81
N GLU A 787 -23.11 -5.26 -32.15
CA GLU A 787 -22.07 -5.89 -32.98
C GLU A 787 -20.73 -5.15 -32.85
N ILE A 788 -20.73 -3.83 -32.72
CA ILE A 788 -19.54 -3.03 -32.45
C ILE A 788 -18.95 -3.40 -31.07
N GLU A 789 -19.79 -3.54 -30.04
CA GLU A 789 -19.34 -3.97 -28.72
C GLU A 789 -18.77 -5.41 -28.74
N GLN A 790 -19.44 -6.33 -29.43
CA GLN A 790 -18.94 -7.70 -29.63
C GLN A 790 -17.57 -7.69 -30.32
N LEU A 791 -17.39 -6.85 -31.33
CA LEU A 791 -16.14 -6.72 -32.06
C LEU A 791 -15.02 -6.15 -31.19
N HIS A 792 -15.31 -5.16 -30.33
CA HIS A 792 -14.35 -4.66 -29.32
C HIS A 792 -13.95 -5.75 -28.32
N ASN A 793 -14.92 -6.52 -27.81
CA ASN A 793 -14.67 -7.63 -26.89
C ASN A 793 -13.82 -8.72 -27.56
N TYR A 794 -14.14 -9.07 -28.81
CA TYR A 794 -13.37 -10.01 -29.62
C TYR A 794 -11.93 -9.55 -29.84
N GLN A 795 -11.74 -8.27 -30.16
CA GLN A 795 -10.42 -7.68 -30.32
C GLN A 795 -9.60 -7.73 -29.03
N ASN A 796 -10.17 -7.24 -27.93
CA ASN A 796 -9.49 -7.20 -26.62
C ASN A 796 -9.11 -8.60 -26.15
N ALA A 797 -9.96 -9.60 -26.39
CA ALA A 797 -9.68 -10.98 -26.02
C ALA A 797 -8.59 -11.61 -26.91
N ASN A 798 -8.56 -11.32 -28.22
CA ASN A 798 -7.43 -11.72 -29.10
C ASN A 798 -6.11 -11.06 -28.68
N MET A 799 -6.15 -9.79 -28.27
CA MET A 799 -5.00 -9.08 -27.73
C MET A 799 -4.46 -9.73 -26.47
N LEU A 800 -5.35 -10.12 -25.56
CA LEU A 800 -4.98 -10.83 -24.34
C LEU A 800 -4.37 -12.20 -24.66
N LEU A 801 -4.95 -12.96 -25.59
CA LEU A 801 -4.40 -14.25 -26.03
C LEU A 801 -2.97 -14.11 -26.58
N ILE A 802 -2.72 -13.06 -27.38
CA ILE A 802 -1.37 -12.79 -27.92
C ILE A 802 -0.41 -12.39 -26.80
N ASP A 803 -0.85 -11.58 -25.84
CA ASP A 803 -0.02 -11.22 -24.68
C ASP A 803 0.34 -12.45 -23.86
N CYS A 804 -0.62 -13.34 -23.60
CA CYS A 804 -0.38 -14.61 -22.94
C CYS A 804 0.61 -15.49 -23.74
N LEU A 805 0.52 -15.52 -25.07
CA LEU A 805 1.49 -16.23 -25.90
C LEU A 805 2.89 -15.62 -25.84
N ASN A 806 3.00 -14.32 -25.61
CA ASN A 806 4.27 -13.60 -25.52
C ASN A 806 4.86 -13.58 -24.09
N CYS A 807 4.09 -13.97 -23.08
CA CYS A 807 4.59 -14.24 -21.74
C CYS A 807 5.62 -15.39 -21.74
N ASP A 808 6.48 -15.38 -20.73
CA ASP A 808 7.42 -16.47 -20.47
C ASP A 808 6.69 -17.69 -19.88
N CYS A 809 6.01 -18.43 -20.76
CA CYS A 809 5.23 -19.61 -20.43
C CYS A 809 5.56 -20.78 -21.37
N TYR A 810 5.44 -22.00 -20.85
CA TYR A 810 5.57 -23.20 -21.67
C TYR A 810 4.29 -23.42 -22.49
N VAL A 811 4.46 -23.48 -23.81
CA VAL A 811 3.41 -23.79 -24.79
C VAL A 811 4.03 -24.69 -25.85
N THR A 812 3.38 -25.79 -26.21
CA THR A 812 3.91 -26.68 -27.25
C THR A 812 3.98 -25.95 -28.60
N ARG A 813 4.98 -26.31 -29.42
CA ARG A 813 5.16 -25.69 -30.75
C ARG A 813 3.92 -25.85 -31.63
N SER A 814 3.30 -27.03 -31.59
CA SER A 814 2.06 -27.34 -32.30
C SER A 814 0.91 -26.44 -31.86
N THR A 815 0.70 -26.28 -30.55
CA THR A 815 -0.37 -25.42 -30.02
C THR A 815 -0.11 -23.96 -30.38
N ARG A 816 1.13 -23.48 -30.20
CA ARG A 816 1.52 -22.12 -30.58
C ARG A 816 1.33 -21.82 -32.07
N GLN A 817 1.66 -22.77 -32.94
CA GLN A 817 1.46 -22.64 -34.38
C GLN A 817 -0.03 -22.63 -34.72
N LYS A 818 -0.79 -23.61 -34.21
CA LYS A 818 -2.24 -23.70 -34.40
C LYS A 818 -2.95 -22.43 -33.95
N LEU A 819 -2.63 -21.89 -32.77
CA LEU A 819 -3.22 -20.66 -32.28
C LEU A 819 -2.91 -19.50 -33.24
N LYS A 820 -1.64 -19.31 -33.63
CA LYS A 820 -1.23 -18.23 -34.56
C LYS A 820 -1.85 -18.34 -35.95
N GLU A 821 -2.11 -19.56 -36.45
CA GLU A 821 -2.72 -19.81 -37.76
C GLU A 821 -4.24 -19.66 -37.71
N THR A 822 -4.88 -19.95 -36.58
CA THR A 822 -6.35 -19.88 -36.44
C THR A 822 -6.86 -18.54 -35.91
N LEU A 823 -5.98 -17.60 -35.54
CA LEU A 823 -6.34 -16.23 -35.14
C LEU A 823 -7.17 -15.55 -36.24
N LEU A 824 -8.34 -15.00 -35.90
CA LEU A 824 -9.19 -14.23 -36.83
C LEU A 824 -9.74 -15.07 -38.00
N LEU A 825 -10.02 -16.37 -37.79
CA LEU A 825 -10.77 -17.19 -38.76
C LEU A 825 -12.28 -17.08 -38.51
N PRO A 826 -13.12 -17.12 -39.57
CA PRO A 826 -14.55 -17.37 -39.41
C PRO A 826 -14.79 -18.80 -38.91
N VAL A 827 -15.92 -19.03 -38.24
CA VAL A 827 -16.26 -20.33 -37.62
C VAL A 827 -16.27 -21.48 -38.64
N ALA A 828 -16.73 -21.22 -39.87
CA ALA A 828 -16.77 -22.22 -40.94
C ALA A 828 -15.39 -22.83 -41.27
N GLU A 829 -14.33 -22.03 -41.23
CA GLU A 829 -12.94 -22.46 -41.48
C GLU A 829 -12.32 -23.15 -40.26
N ILE A 830 -12.87 -22.91 -39.06
CA ILE A 830 -12.42 -23.55 -37.81
C ILE A 830 -13.02 -24.97 -37.70
N GLU A 831 -14.28 -25.14 -38.08
CA GLU A 831 -14.98 -26.43 -38.02
C GLU A 831 -14.62 -27.37 -39.18
N ASN A 832 -14.24 -26.82 -40.34
CA ASN A 832 -13.77 -27.57 -41.50
C ASN A 832 -12.36 -27.10 -41.90
N PRO A 833 -11.29 -27.51 -41.18
CA PRO A 833 -9.94 -27.19 -41.62
C PRO A 833 -9.72 -27.77 -43.03
N PRO A 834 -9.08 -27.04 -43.96
CA PRO A 834 -8.75 -27.58 -45.27
C PRO A 834 -7.98 -28.89 -45.08
N VAL A 835 -8.46 -29.95 -45.74
CA VAL A 835 -7.76 -31.24 -45.79
C VAL A 835 -6.49 -31.01 -46.58
N ASP A 836 -5.34 -31.15 -45.91
CA ASP A 836 -3.98 -31.00 -46.49
C ASP A 836 -3.82 -31.70 -47.85
#